data_AF-A0A1T4N8L9-F1
#
_entry.id   AF-A0A1T4N8L9-F1
#
_cell.length_a   1.000
_cell.length_b   1.000
_cell.length_c   1.000
_cell.angle_alpha   90.00
_cell.angle_beta   90.00
_cell.angle_gamma   90.00
#
_symmetry.space_group_name_H-M   'P 1'
#
loop_
_entity.id
_entity.type
_entity.pdbx_description
1 polymer ?
#
loop_
_entity_poly.entity_id
_entity_poly.type
_entity_poly.pdbx_seq_one_letter_code
_entity_poly.pdbx_strand_id
1 'polypeptide(L)'
;MKIVKSIISLAFFLFIQVKGTATAPLLANDTTNTSHQNQIDLNAKQFLLFSYFTGQAGGAHLALSTDGQHWKELNAGRPVITPQAGPEKLMRDPSIHQGRDGIYRMVWTTGWKGKSIGYAESSDLIHWEQQKAIEVGKNIDSTNNCWAPEIYFNDLKGEYMIYWSSNIGPWKKKDSEGRIYYVTTKDFKVFSEPKILFRNGSPAGGAPGNDGPIDAFILKDKNKYILFYKKDDNSRVPNIYYRTGKTPEGSWGKESGPIRPSTGDEGPSVLKIGDWYCMFTDPFESDNAYVFVSKNLKDWQRKVTDLKMSHGTVLEISKETAVRLLKQDSIMHHHTNLKENIQRKNPFGHALVPDMIADASIQEINGTFYCYATTDGYGQGLKTSGPPVVWKSKDFVHWSFSGTYFPAAVGQKYWAPSKAVAANGAYYIYPTVNGFIYPAVADSPDGPFKLAKGIDSFSATFTPATLLPSKNNKGPEGIDAEVFIDDDGQPYVFWQRRFAAKLDRNMVAIDTASVIQIITKRKGYSEGPVFFKRKGIYYYLYTLGGDEKYQYAYGMSRTSPMGPFEFPDNDIIATTHYERHVFGPGHGCVFNVPGTDNYYFAYLEFGRRSTNRQTYVNKLEFNDDGTIRPVDLTLSGTGALHPAPSEKEIDVVNSTTSSVRSDMIIQPMKDSLFKRTESFSPWFAFDHANGSRWMAAAEDSVPWMIADLGKSQPVKRSEVYFVRPTAGHAYVLEYSVDGNTWKNGGTHQQVMAQSPHEDNLNINARYLRVKISSGIKGIWEWHIY
;
A
#
# COMPACT_ATOMS: atom_id res chain seq x y z
N MET A 1 -36.48 -62.72 20.01
CA MET A 1 -35.44 -61.84 19.43
C MET A 1 -36.14 -60.67 18.70
N LYS A 2 -35.94 -59.43 19.17
CA LYS A 2 -36.28 -58.12 18.56
C LYS A 2 -37.63 -57.93 17.80
N ILE A 3 -38.63 -57.45 18.58
CA ILE A 3 -39.54 -56.27 18.40
C ILE A 3 -39.59 -55.62 16.98
N VAL A 4 -40.71 -55.35 16.26
CA VAL A 4 -42.20 -55.39 16.42
C VAL A 4 -42.98 -54.04 16.54
N LYS A 5 -43.64 -53.64 15.42
CA LYS A 5 -44.89 -52.83 15.19
C LYS A 5 -45.10 -51.35 15.64
N SER A 6 -45.54 -50.56 14.64
CA SER A 6 -46.57 -49.48 14.56
C SER A 6 -47.07 -48.68 15.79
N ILE A 7 -47.25 -47.35 15.64
CA ILE A 7 -48.55 -46.62 15.58
C ILE A 7 -48.40 -45.07 15.50
N ILE A 8 -49.42 -44.44 14.91
CA ILE A 8 -49.76 -43.01 14.74
C ILE A 8 -49.73 -42.16 16.05
N SER A 9 -49.25 -40.88 16.00
CA SER A 9 -50.02 -39.70 16.49
C SER A 9 -49.34 -38.31 16.47
N LEU A 10 -50.24 -37.32 16.53
CA LEU A 10 -50.11 -35.86 16.70
C LEU A 10 -49.36 -35.34 17.96
N ALA A 11 -49.16 -34.01 17.97
CA ALA A 11 -48.76 -33.07 19.06
C ALA A 11 -47.32 -32.54 18.90
N PHE A 12 -47.01 -31.23 18.81
CA PHE A 12 -47.73 -29.98 19.15
C PHE A 12 -47.95 -29.72 20.66
N PHE A 13 -46.86 -29.43 21.38
CA PHE A 13 -46.77 -28.67 22.64
C PHE A 13 -45.38 -28.01 22.66
N LEU A 14 -45.15 -26.76 23.08
CA LEU A 14 -46.07 -25.67 23.39
C LEU A 14 -45.31 -24.33 23.26
N PHE A 15 -45.99 -23.26 22.82
CA PHE A 15 -45.47 -21.91 23.03
C PHE A 15 -45.39 -21.60 24.53
N ILE A 16 -44.19 -21.39 25.07
CA ILE A 16 -44.05 -20.43 26.16
C ILE A 16 -43.75 -19.08 25.53
N GLN A 17 -44.77 -18.23 25.46
CA GLN A 17 -44.56 -16.79 25.36
C GLN A 17 -43.83 -16.34 26.64
N VAL A 18 -42.50 -16.29 26.60
CA VAL A 18 -41.84 -15.20 27.31
C VAL A 18 -41.96 -14.00 26.39
N LYS A 19 -42.84 -13.05 26.73
CA LYS A 19 -42.78 -11.68 26.20
C LYS A 19 -41.51 -11.00 26.75
N GLY A 20 -40.36 -11.51 26.35
CA GLY A 20 -39.06 -10.90 26.58
C GLY A 20 -38.90 -9.78 25.57
N THR A 21 -39.30 -8.58 25.96
CA THR A 21 -38.87 -7.37 25.25
C THR A 21 -37.37 -7.27 25.39
N ALA A 22 -36.63 -7.74 24.37
CA ALA A 22 -35.19 -7.52 24.25
C ALA A 22 -34.94 -6.04 23.90
N THR A 23 -35.23 -5.17 24.86
CA THR A 23 -34.52 -3.89 24.98
C THR A 23 -33.10 -4.22 25.38
N ALA A 24 -32.14 -4.02 24.48
CA ALA A 24 -30.73 -3.98 24.86
C ALA A 24 -30.58 -2.99 26.04
N PRO A 25 -29.93 -3.37 27.14
CA PRO A 25 -29.84 -2.50 28.30
C PRO A 25 -28.86 -1.37 28.03
N LEU A 26 -29.37 -0.17 27.79
CA LEU A 26 -28.62 1.05 28.02
C LEU A 26 -28.12 1.05 29.48
N LEU A 27 -26.82 1.29 29.66
CA LEU A 27 -26.17 1.51 30.96
C LEU A 27 -26.00 0.25 31.84
N ALA A 28 -25.58 -0.89 31.26
CA ALA A 28 -25.03 -1.99 32.04
C ALA A 28 -23.56 -1.69 32.43
N ASN A 29 -23.26 -1.62 33.74
CA ASN A 29 -21.88 -1.65 34.23
C ASN A 29 -21.38 -3.10 34.15
N ASP A 30 -20.56 -3.43 33.15
CA ASP A 30 -19.83 -4.70 33.13
C ASP A 30 -18.33 -4.45 32.98
N THR A 31 -17.58 -4.72 34.04
CA THR A 31 -16.14 -4.47 34.15
C THR A 31 -15.34 -5.73 33.84
N THR A 32 -15.42 -6.24 32.62
CA THR A 32 -14.53 -7.31 32.11
C THR A 32 -14.22 -7.17 30.60
N ASN A 33 -12.98 -7.55 30.20
CA ASN A 33 -12.44 -7.63 28.82
C ASN A 33 -12.35 -6.35 27.96
N THR A 34 -11.17 -5.71 28.02
CA THR A 34 -10.76 -4.52 27.25
C THR A 34 -10.28 -4.78 25.80
N SER A 35 -10.82 -5.80 25.11
CA SER A 35 -10.41 -6.15 23.72
C SER A 35 -11.52 -6.09 22.66
N HIS A 36 -12.76 -5.74 23.04
CA HIS A 36 -13.93 -5.78 22.15
C HIS A 36 -14.71 -4.46 21.98
N GLN A 37 -14.30 -3.35 22.61
CA GLN A 37 -15.17 -2.17 22.78
C GLN A 37 -15.51 -1.34 21.52
N ASN A 38 -14.81 -1.49 20.38
CA ASN A 38 -14.99 -0.61 19.22
C ASN A 38 -15.87 -1.21 18.09
N GLN A 39 -16.72 -2.21 18.37
CA GLN A 39 -17.68 -2.75 17.40
C GLN A 39 -19.08 -2.14 17.56
N ILE A 40 -19.62 -1.61 16.46
CA ILE A 40 -20.98 -1.06 16.38
C ILE A 40 -22.00 -2.19 16.25
N ASP A 41 -22.98 -2.26 17.17
CA ASP A 41 -24.08 -3.23 17.08
C ASP A 41 -25.04 -2.88 15.94
N LEU A 42 -24.98 -3.64 14.85
CA LEU A 42 -25.88 -3.46 13.71
C LEU A 42 -27.34 -3.83 14.00
N ASN A 43 -27.67 -4.40 15.17
CA ASN A 43 -29.04 -4.64 15.61
C ASN A 43 -29.59 -3.54 16.52
N ALA A 44 -28.80 -2.50 16.81
CA ALA A 44 -29.24 -1.33 17.56
C ALA A 44 -30.44 -0.64 16.90
N LYS A 45 -31.25 0.02 17.73
CA LYS A 45 -32.48 0.73 17.30
C LYS A 45 -32.23 2.14 16.75
N GLN A 46 -31.09 2.74 17.09
CA GLN A 46 -30.69 4.10 16.70
C GLN A 46 -29.21 4.05 16.33
N PHE A 47 -28.81 4.83 15.32
CA PHE A 47 -27.41 5.02 14.91
C PHE A 47 -27.09 6.51 14.98
N LEU A 48 -26.00 6.85 15.66
CA LEU A 48 -25.67 8.21 16.04
C LEU A 48 -24.40 8.63 15.34
N LEU A 49 -24.46 9.68 14.52
CA LEU A 49 -23.29 10.31 13.93
C LEU A 49 -22.92 11.54 14.77
N PHE A 50 -21.64 11.73 15.04
CA PHE A 50 -21.11 12.95 15.62
C PHE A 50 -20.14 13.61 14.64
N SER A 51 -20.38 14.88 14.30
CA SER A 51 -19.40 15.72 13.60
C SER A 51 -18.62 16.54 14.61
N TYR A 52 -17.28 16.52 14.52
CA TYR A 52 -16.37 17.20 15.44
C TYR A 52 -15.13 17.72 14.72
N PHE A 53 -14.30 18.49 15.40
CA PHE A 53 -12.95 18.83 14.93
C PHE A 53 -11.90 18.36 15.94
N THR A 54 -10.63 18.44 15.59
CA THR A 54 -9.51 18.13 16.48
C THR A 54 -8.44 19.23 16.45
N GLY A 55 -7.70 19.38 17.57
CA GLY A 55 -6.50 20.21 17.65
C GLY A 55 -6.68 21.66 17.16
N GLN A 56 -5.83 22.09 16.22
CA GLN A 56 -5.85 23.44 15.62
C GLN A 56 -6.91 23.61 14.50
N ALA A 57 -7.95 22.77 14.46
CA ALA A 57 -9.12 22.93 13.58
C ALA A 57 -8.84 22.77 12.07
N GLY A 58 -8.14 21.68 11.74
CA GLY A 58 -7.73 21.32 10.38
C GLY A 58 -8.77 20.58 9.52
N GLY A 59 -10.00 20.42 10.00
CA GLY A 59 -11.07 19.73 9.26
C GLY A 59 -12.17 19.18 10.17
N ALA A 60 -13.25 18.71 9.56
CA ALA A 60 -14.37 18.06 10.25
C ALA A 60 -14.23 16.54 10.18
N HIS A 61 -14.27 15.89 11.33
CA HIS A 61 -14.20 14.46 11.55
C HIS A 61 -15.59 13.90 11.83
N LEU A 62 -15.77 12.58 11.66
CA LEU A 62 -17.03 11.89 11.93
C LEU A 62 -16.78 10.69 12.85
N ALA A 63 -17.67 10.46 13.81
CA ALA A 63 -17.69 9.25 14.63
C ALA A 63 -19.11 8.65 14.68
N LEU A 64 -19.19 7.33 14.81
CA LEU A 64 -20.44 6.57 14.85
C LEU A 64 -20.62 5.88 16.21
N SER A 65 -21.83 5.92 16.77
CA SER A 65 -22.21 5.21 17.99
C SER A 65 -23.62 4.62 17.88
N THR A 66 -23.94 3.69 18.77
CA THR A 66 -25.28 3.12 18.96
C THR A 66 -25.83 3.32 20.37
N ASP A 67 -25.03 3.85 21.30
CA ASP A 67 -25.40 4.06 22.71
C ASP A 67 -25.04 5.45 23.27
N GLY A 68 -24.24 6.23 22.54
CA GLY A 68 -23.78 7.56 22.95
C GLY A 68 -22.67 7.56 24.00
N GLN A 69 -22.06 6.41 24.32
CA GLN A 69 -20.89 6.32 25.21
C GLN A 69 -19.68 5.72 24.51
N HIS A 70 -19.91 4.76 23.59
CA HIS A 70 -18.86 4.12 22.82
C HIS A 70 -18.92 4.59 21.36
N TRP A 71 -17.81 5.16 20.87
CA TRP A 71 -17.73 5.82 19.58
C TRP A 71 -16.64 5.21 18.72
N LYS A 72 -17.03 4.75 17.54
CA LYS A 72 -16.08 4.41 16.49
C LYS A 72 -15.81 5.62 15.62
N GLU A 73 -14.60 6.16 15.69
CA GLU A 73 -14.12 7.14 14.71
C GLU A 73 -14.20 6.56 13.29
N LEU A 74 -14.71 7.36 12.34
CA LEU A 74 -14.86 7.00 10.94
C LEU A 74 -13.73 7.61 10.11
N ASN A 75 -13.54 7.11 8.89
CA ASN A 75 -12.45 7.52 8.00
C ASN A 75 -11.07 7.36 8.69
N ALA A 76 -10.90 6.32 9.51
CA ALA A 76 -9.70 6.08 10.31
C ALA A 76 -9.18 7.34 11.05
N GLY A 77 -10.09 8.06 11.71
CA GLY A 77 -9.78 9.24 12.54
C GLY A 77 -9.44 10.51 11.76
N ARG A 78 -9.39 10.49 10.42
CA ARG A 78 -9.11 11.70 9.61
C ARG A 78 -10.35 12.54 9.34
N PRO A 79 -10.18 13.85 9.10
CA PRO A 79 -11.27 14.69 8.64
C PRO A 79 -11.82 14.19 7.29
N VAL A 80 -13.15 14.20 7.14
CA VAL A 80 -13.85 13.93 5.87
C VAL A 80 -13.83 15.14 4.92
N ILE A 81 -13.53 16.32 5.45
CA ILE A 81 -13.38 17.57 4.70
C ILE A 81 -12.41 18.50 5.44
N THR A 82 -11.50 19.17 4.71
CA THR A 82 -10.50 20.11 5.25
C THR A 82 -10.79 21.54 4.79
N PRO A 83 -10.52 22.59 5.58
CA PRO A 83 -11.00 23.94 5.30
C PRO A 83 -10.44 24.59 4.02
N GLN A 84 -11.35 25.14 3.23
CA GLN A 84 -11.08 25.99 2.07
C GLN A 84 -11.92 27.29 2.10
N ALA A 85 -13.06 27.30 2.78
CA ALA A 85 -13.89 28.49 2.94
C ALA A 85 -13.33 29.48 3.97
N GLY A 86 -13.57 30.78 3.70
CA GLY A 86 -13.21 31.88 4.58
C GLY A 86 -11.72 32.29 4.52
N PRO A 87 -11.38 33.49 5.04
CA PRO A 87 -10.04 34.05 4.90
C PRO A 87 -8.98 33.35 5.76
N GLU A 88 -9.34 32.88 6.96
CA GLU A 88 -8.43 32.18 7.87
C GLU A 88 -8.32 30.67 7.56
N LYS A 89 -9.18 30.12 6.68
CA LYS A 89 -9.28 28.69 6.36
C LYS A 89 -9.31 27.82 7.63
N LEU A 90 -10.18 28.17 8.57
CA LEU A 90 -10.44 27.41 9.79
C LEU A 90 -11.65 26.48 9.59
N MET A 91 -11.67 25.35 10.30
CA MET A 91 -12.87 24.50 10.42
C MET A 91 -13.06 24.05 11.87
N ARG A 92 -13.72 24.91 12.67
CA ARG A 92 -14.19 24.59 14.02
C ARG A 92 -15.69 24.42 14.05
N ASP A 93 -16.18 23.73 15.08
CA ASP A 93 -17.59 23.63 15.43
C ASP A 93 -18.48 23.15 14.25
N PRO A 94 -18.17 22.00 13.60
CA PRO A 94 -18.89 21.57 12.41
C PRO A 94 -20.27 20.99 12.75
N SER A 95 -21.31 21.64 12.24
CA SER A 95 -22.69 21.19 12.36
C SER A 95 -23.20 20.56 11.08
N ILE A 96 -23.73 19.33 11.17
CA ILE A 96 -24.33 18.58 10.06
C ILE A 96 -25.83 18.40 10.27
N HIS A 97 -26.61 18.65 9.23
CA HIS A 97 -28.04 18.33 9.18
C HIS A 97 -28.39 17.61 7.87
N GLN A 98 -29.20 16.54 7.96
CA GLN A 98 -29.75 15.87 6.77
C GLN A 98 -31.06 16.53 6.35
N GLY A 99 -31.09 17.10 5.14
CA GLY A 99 -32.30 17.67 4.57
C GLY A 99 -33.36 16.62 4.21
N ARG A 100 -34.59 17.08 4.00
CA ARG A 100 -35.71 16.22 3.54
C ARG A 100 -35.52 15.64 2.13
N ASP A 101 -34.59 16.22 1.37
CA ASP A 101 -34.07 15.74 0.09
C ASP A 101 -33.01 14.64 0.23
N GLY A 102 -32.65 14.27 1.45
CA GLY A 102 -31.62 13.27 1.76
C GLY A 102 -30.20 13.85 1.77
N ILE A 103 -30.00 15.10 1.35
CA ILE A 103 -28.68 15.75 1.26
C ILE A 103 -28.23 16.25 2.64
N TYR A 104 -27.03 15.85 3.04
CA TYR A 104 -26.35 16.33 4.23
C TYR A 104 -25.73 17.69 3.95
N ARG A 105 -25.89 18.61 4.89
CA ARG A 105 -25.41 19.99 4.80
C ARG A 105 -24.58 20.28 6.03
N MET A 106 -23.38 20.81 5.83
CA MET A 106 -22.48 21.19 6.89
C MET A 106 -22.31 22.71 6.95
N VAL A 107 -22.27 23.28 8.15
CA VAL A 107 -21.74 24.62 8.42
C VAL A 107 -20.66 24.57 9.50
N TRP A 108 -19.75 25.55 9.51
CA TRP A 108 -18.65 25.60 10.48
C TRP A 108 -18.09 27.02 10.66
N THR A 109 -17.35 27.22 11.74
CA THR A 109 -16.61 28.45 12.05
C THR A 109 -15.39 28.60 11.15
N THR A 110 -15.31 29.68 10.35
CA THR A 110 -14.23 29.91 9.36
C THR A 110 -13.04 30.74 9.84
N GLY A 111 -13.08 31.29 11.05
CA GLY A 111 -12.00 32.08 11.62
C GLY A 111 -12.27 32.57 13.05
N TRP A 112 -11.22 33.02 13.74
CA TRP A 112 -11.33 33.68 15.04
C TRP A 112 -11.98 35.06 14.92
N LYS A 113 -11.85 35.72 13.77
CA LYS A 113 -12.58 36.95 13.44
C LYS A 113 -13.23 36.83 12.07
N GLY A 114 -14.22 37.68 11.84
CA GLY A 114 -14.89 37.80 10.55
C GLY A 114 -16.40 37.69 10.66
N LYS A 115 -17.05 37.74 9.49
CA LYS A 115 -18.50 37.78 9.32
C LYS A 115 -19.04 36.57 8.56
N SER A 116 -18.16 35.62 8.24
CA SER A 116 -18.48 34.41 7.47
C SER A 116 -18.58 33.16 8.33
N ILE A 117 -19.43 32.25 7.90
CA ILE A 117 -19.39 30.82 8.24
C ILE A 117 -19.07 30.02 6.97
N GLY A 118 -18.60 28.80 7.13
CA GLY A 118 -18.37 27.89 6.01
C GLY A 118 -19.63 27.08 5.71
N TYR A 119 -19.74 26.56 4.49
CA TYR A 119 -20.82 25.69 4.07
C TYR A 119 -20.39 24.73 2.95
N ALA A 120 -20.89 23.49 3.03
CA ALA A 120 -20.75 22.45 2.00
C ALA A 120 -21.93 21.47 2.05
N GLU A 121 -22.18 20.79 0.93
CA GLU A 121 -23.19 19.72 0.81
C GLU A 121 -22.53 18.37 0.55
N SER A 122 -23.22 17.29 0.90
CA SER A 122 -22.85 15.92 0.57
C SER A 122 -24.08 15.03 0.47
N SER A 123 -24.16 14.20 -0.57
CA SER A 123 -25.19 13.16 -0.66
C SER A 123 -24.89 11.95 0.23
N ASP A 124 -23.67 11.81 0.75
CA ASP A 124 -23.18 10.55 1.29
C ASP A 124 -22.31 10.65 2.56
N LEU A 125 -22.02 11.86 3.06
CA LEU A 125 -21.13 12.19 4.20
C LEU A 125 -19.63 11.90 3.98
N ILE A 126 -19.25 11.38 2.81
CA ILE A 126 -17.88 10.99 2.46
C ILE A 126 -17.30 12.01 1.47
N HIS A 127 -18.05 12.30 0.41
CA HIS A 127 -17.70 13.23 -0.66
C HIS A 127 -18.47 14.52 -0.47
N TRP A 128 -17.74 15.62 -0.27
CA TRP A 128 -18.30 16.94 -0.05
C TRP A 128 -18.10 17.83 -1.27
N GLU A 129 -19.12 18.62 -1.60
CA GLU A 129 -19.07 19.60 -2.69
C GLU A 129 -18.11 20.77 -2.39
N GLN A 130 -17.87 21.60 -3.40
CA GLN A 130 -17.05 22.81 -3.28
C GLN A 130 -17.58 23.72 -2.16
N GLN A 131 -16.69 23.99 -1.20
CA GLN A 131 -16.99 24.81 -0.03
C GLN A 131 -17.24 26.26 -0.40
N LYS A 132 -18.16 26.89 0.33
CA LYS A 132 -18.55 28.30 0.17
C LYS A 132 -18.44 29.01 1.52
N ALA A 133 -18.12 30.29 1.50
CA ALA A 133 -18.26 31.16 2.66
C ALA A 133 -19.62 31.88 2.58
N ILE A 134 -20.41 31.82 3.66
CA ILE A 134 -21.69 32.54 3.78
C ILE A 134 -21.49 33.69 4.76
N GLU A 135 -21.67 34.92 4.27
CA GLU A 135 -21.44 36.18 5.01
C GLU A 135 -22.60 36.54 5.96
N VAL A 136 -22.97 35.62 6.86
CA VAL A 136 -24.13 35.76 7.77
C VAL A 136 -24.03 36.96 8.73
N GLY A 137 -22.82 37.40 9.07
CA GLY A 137 -22.56 38.56 9.91
C GLY A 137 -22.45 39.89 9.16
N LYS A 138 -22.61 39.92 7.83
CA LYS A 138 -22.38 41.11 6.99
C LYS A 138 -23.17 42.33 7.46
N ASN A 139 -24.49 42.15 7.58
CA ASN A 139 -25.47 43.19 7.89
C ASN A 139 -25.67 43.40 9.40
N ILE A 140 -24.79 42.84 10.25
CA ILE A 140 -24.81 43.09 11.70
C ILE A 140 -23.68 44.07 12.04
N ASP A 141 -24.06 45.22 12.58
CA ASP A 141 -23.13 46.26 13.00
C ASP A 141 -22.22 45.80 14.13
N SER A 142 -20.94 46.18 14.06
CA SER A 142 -19.92 45.87 15.08
C SER A 142 -19.73 44.38 15.40
N THR A 143 -20.09 43.47 14.49
CA THR A 143 -19.77 42.02 14.61
C THR A 143 -18.27 41.77 14.49
N ASN A 144 -17.71 41.11 15.50
CA ASN A 144 -16.31 40.69 15.49
C ASN A 144 -16.10 39.28 14.90
N ASN A 145 -17.07 38.38 15.11
CA ASN A 145 -16.95 36.96 14.82
C ASN A 145 -18.30 36.30 14.50
N CYS A 146 -18.26 35.15 13.82
CA CYS A 146 -19.37 34.21 13.67
C CYS A 146 -18.85 32.81 14.04
N TRP A 147 -19.23 32.31 15.22
CA TRP A 147 -18.72 31.07 15.83
C TRP A 147 -19.83 30.08 16.14
N ALA A 148 -19.50 28.79 16.23
CA ALA A 148 -20.42 27.71 16.56
C ALA A 148 -21.75 27.78 15.78
N PRO A 149 -21.72 27.75 14.43
CA PRO A 149 -22.93 27.73 13.64
C PRO A 149 -23.60 26.35 13.69
N GLU A 150 -24.92 26.35 13.86
CA GLU A 150 -25.76 25.16 13.93
C GLU A 150 -26.91 25.22 12.93
N ILE A 151 -27.35 24.07 12.43
CA ILE A 151 -28.46 23.95 11.45
C ILE A 151 -29.67 23.28 12.09
N TYR A 152 -30.79 24.00 12.12
CA TYR A 152 -32.07 23.47 12.56
C TYR A 152 -33.14 23.59 11.47
N PHE A 153 -33.80 22.51 11.07
CA PHE A 153 -34.91 22.57 10.12
C PHE A 153 -36.25 22.86 10.82
N ASN A 154 -36.88 23.98 10.48
CA ASN A 154 -38.17 24.37 11.03
C ASN A 154 -39.33 23.74 10.25
N ASP A 155 -39.79 22.58 10.73
CA ASP A 155 -40.95 21.86 10.18
C ASP A 155 -42.22 22.70 10.03
N LEU A 156 -42.42 23.72 10.88
CA LEU A 156 -43.63 24.55 10.87
C LEU A 156 -43.65 25.53 9.69
N LYS A 157 -42.49 25.84 9.11
CA LYS A 157 -42.32 26.84 8.05
C LYS A 157 -41.72 26.27 6.75
N GLY A 158 -41.12 25.08 6.81
CA GLY A 158 -40.46 24.44 5.68
C GLY A 158 -39.18 25.16 5.26
N GLU A 159 -38.40 25.63 6.24
CA GLU A 159 -37.15 26.36 6.02
C GLU A 159 -36.08 25.93 7.05
N TYR A 160 -34.81 26.05 6.66
CA TYR A 160 -33.67 25.86 7.54
C TYR A 160 -33.39 27.16 8.29
N MET A 161 -33.10 27.04 9.58
CA MET A 161 -32.56 28.08 10.43
C MET A 161 -31.09 27.79 10.67
N ILE A 162 -30.21 28.72 10.30
CA ILE A 162 -28.79 28.66 10.64
C ILE A 162 -28.56 29.69 11.74
N TYR A 163 -28.04 29.27 12.90
CA TYR A 163 -27.85 30.14 14.05
C TYR A 163 -26.45 29.99 14.64
N TRP A 164 -25.88 31.06 15.17
CA TRP A 164 -24.46 31.13 15.55
C TRP A 164 -24.21 32.18 16.64
N SER A 165 -23.04 32.12 17.28
CA SER A 165 -22.58 33.04 18.32
C SER A 165 -21.76 34.20 17.74
N SER A 166 -22.07 35.43 18.13
CA SER A 166 -21.31 36.64 17.76
C SER A 166 -21.08 37.55 18.97
N ASN A 167 -19.84 38.04 19.14
CA ASN A 167 -19.53 39.16 20.03
C ASN A 167 -19.69 40.48 19.26
N ILE A 168 -20.53 41.37 19.79
CA ILE A 168 -20.86 42.66 19.21
C ILE A 168 -20.21 43.77 20.04
N GLY A 169 -19.61 44.77 19.38
CA GLY A 169 -18.97 45.91 20.06
C GLY A 169 -17.45 45.78 20.14
N PRO A 170 -16.75 46.62 20.93
CA PRO A 170 -15.30 46.64 20.96
C PRO A 170 -14.70 45.37 21.59
N TRP A 171 -13.99 44.60 20.77
CA TRP A 171 -13.36 43.32 21.12
C TRP A 171 -12.62 43.32 22.47
N LYS A 172 -12.96 42.35 23.34
CA LYS A 172 -12.37 42.16 24.69
C LYS A 172 -12.40 43.40 25.59
N LYS A 173 -13.33 44.35 25.36
CA LYS A 173 -13.64 45.43 26.31
C LYS A 173 -14.95 45.16 27.05
N LYS A 174 -15.20 45.95 28.09
CA LYS A 174 -16.40 45.88 28.94
C LYS A 174 -17.72 46.00 28.16
N ASP A 175 -17.70 46.65 26.99
CA ASP A 175 -18.89 46.92 26.16
C ASP A 175 -19.11 45.86 25.06
N SER A 176 -18.42 44.71 25.13
CA SER A 176 -18.60 43.58 24.21
C SER A 176 -19.76 42.69 24.68
N GLU A 177 -20.80 42.53 23.85
CA GLU A 177 -21.99 41.71 24.14
C GLU A 177 -22.01 40.45 23.26
N GLY A 178 -21.96 39.27 23.89
CA GLY A 178 -22.21 37.99 23.22
C GLY A 178 -23.71 37.79 22.94
N ARG A 179 -24.06 37.37 21.72
CA ARG A 179 -25.43 37.10 21.28
C ARG A 179 -25.48 35.88 20.36
N ILE A 180 -26.59 35.16 20.39
CA ILE A 180 -26.92 34.15 19.37
C ILE A 180 -27.82 34.81 18.31
N TYR A 181 -27.36 34.81 17.07
CA TYR A 181 -28.11 35.27 15.90
C TYR A 181 -28.60 34.09 15.05
N TYR A 182 -29.58 34.33 14.18
CA TYR A 182 -30.02 33.38 13.16
C TYR A 182 -30.39 34.04 11.84
N VAL A 183 -30.28 33.27 10.76
CA VAL A 183 -30.91 33.52 9.46
C VAL A 183 -31.78 32.32 9.08
N THR A 184 -32.73 32.55 8.17
CA THR A 184 -33.53 31.47 7.56
C THR A 184 -33.24 31.35 6.07
N THR A 185 -33.30 30.13 5.53
CA THR A 185 -33.10 29.83 4.11
C THR A 185 -33.90 28.59 3.69
N LYS A 186 -34.23 28.47 2.41
CA LYS A 186 -34.82 27.25 1.84
C LYS A 186 -33.84 26.42 1.00
N ASP A 187 -32.76 27.04 0.55
CA ASP A 187 -31.87 26.53 -0.50
C ASP A 187 -30.38 26.78 -0.26
N PHE A 188 -30.03 27.41 0.87
CA PHE A 188 -28.67 27.83 1.23
C PHE A 188 -28.00 28.77 0.21
N LYS A 189 -28.81 29.45 -0.61
CA LYS A 189 -28.37 30.49 -1.56
C LYS A 189 -28.99 31.84 -1.21
N VAL A 190 -30.27 31.85 -0.83
CA VAL A 190 -31.00 33.05 -0.40
C VAL A 190 -31.26 32.96 1.11
N PHE A 191 -30.87 34.00 1.84
CA PHE A 191 -30.97 34.09 3.30
C PHE A 191 -31.84 35.28 3.70
N SER A 192 -32.57 35.15 4.81
CA SER A 192 -33.22 36.30 5.46
C SER A 192 -32.19 37.25 6.07
N GLU A 193 -32.59 38.49 6.33
CA GLU A 193 -31.82 39.36 7.24
C GLU A 193 -31.61 38.69 8.61
N PRO A 194 -30.45 38.89 9.25
CA PRO A 194 -30.11 38.26 10.52
C PRO A 194 -30.94 38.82 11.67
N LYS A 195 -31.37 37.94 12.58
CA LYS A 195 -32.20 38.24 13.74
C LYS A 195 -31.56 37.68 15.01
N ILE A 196 -31.81 38.32 16.15
CA ILE A 196 -31.37 37.78 17.45
C ILE A 196 -32.26 36.57 17.80
N LEU A 197 -31.66 35.40 17.96
CA LEU A 197 -32.31 34.18 18.47
C LEU A 197 -32.36 34.22 20.00
N PHE A 198 -31.23 34.57 20.61
CA PHE A 198 -31.10 34.64 22.05
C PHE A 198 -30.02 35.64 22.47
N ARG A 199 -30.32 36.39 23.53
CA ARG A 199 -29.36 37.16 24.32
C ARG A 199 -29.79 37.05 25.78
N ASN A 200 -28.84 37.22 26.70
CA ASN A 200 -29.18 37.33 28.11
C ASN A 200 -29.94 38.67 28.37
N GLY A 201 -30.47 38.86 29.59
CA GLY A 201 -31.23 40.07 29.95
C GLY A 201 -30.47 41.39 29.71
N SER A 202 -31.21 42.51 29.66
CA SER A 202 -30.76 43.87 29.33
C SER A 202 -29.38 44.29 29.89
N PRO A 203 -28.64 45.17 29.18
CA PRO A 203 -27.17 45.14 29.15
C PRO A 203 -26.47 45.70 30.39
N ALA A 204 -25.20 45.30 30.52
CA ALA A 204 -24.16 45.91 31.36
C ALA A 204 -24.45 45.95 32.89
N GLY A 205 -24.29 44.81 33.55
CA GLY A 205 -24.30 44.69 35.02
C GLY A 205 -23.31 43.68 35.63
N GLY A 206 -22.59 42.91 34.80
CA GLY A 206 -21.53 41.99 35.25
C GLY A 206 -20.13 42.63 35.26
N ALA A 207 -19.13 41.81 35.61
CA ALA A 207 -17.73 42.23 35.66
C ALA A 207 -17.15 42.45 34.24
N PRO A 208 -15.92 42.98 34.08
CA PRO A 208 -15.37 43.27 32.76
C PRO A 208 -15.08 42.02 31.92
N GLY A 209 -16.03 41.61 31.08
CA GLY A 209 -15.80 40.73 29.93
C GLY A 209 -16.81 39.59 29.76
N ASN A 210 -17.39 39.49 28.57
CA ASN A 210 -17.89 38.25 27.97
C ASN A 210 -19.13 37.53 28.56
N ASP A 211 -19.92 38.17 29.43
CA ASP A 211 -21.15 37.61 30.09
C ASP A 211 -22.32 37.14 29.16
N GLY A 212 -22.11 37.08 27.84
CA GLY A 212 -23.13 36.71 26.85
C GLY A 212 -23.27 35.19 26.64
N PRO A 213 -24.40 34.71 26.08
CA PRO A 213 -24.47 33.34 25.59
C PRO A 213 -23.48 33.12 24.45
N ILE A 214 -22.79 32.00 24.49
CA ILE A 214 -21.93 31.45 23.44
C ILE A 214 -22.16 29.95 23.43
N ASP A 215 -22.18 29.37 22.22
CA ASP A 215 -22.59 28.01 21.91
C ASP A 215 -24.07 27.76 22.25
N ALA A 216 -24.83 27.27 21.28
CA ALA A 216 -26.27 27.09 21.42
C ALA A 216 -26.74 25.86 20.67
N PHE A 217 -27.76 25.17 21.21
CA PHE A 217 -28.32 23.98 20.57
C PHE A 217 -29.82 23.86 20.80
N ILE A 218 -30.57 23.56 19.74
CA ILE A 218 -32.03 23.43 19.79
C ILE A 218 -32.45 21.97 19.62
N LEU A 219 -33.00 21.39 20.68
CA LEU A 219 -33.67 20.10 20.65
C LEU A 219 -35.19 20.27 20.60
N LYS A 220 -35.84 19.61 19.63
CA LYS A 220 -37.31 19.44 19.60
C LYS A 220 -37.69 18.16 20.34
N ASP A 221 -38.45 18.28 21.44
CA ASP A 221 -39.03 17.14 22.16
C ASP A 221 -40.55 17.25 22.12
N LYS A 222 -41.17 16.44 21.24
CA LYS A 222 -42.62 16.46 20.97
C LYS A 222 -43.10 17.85 20.53
N ASN A 223 -43.85 18.55 21.38
CA ASN A 223 -44.50 19.84 21.09
C ASN A 223 -43.79 21.04 21.72
N LYS A 224 -42.56 20.86 22.22
CA LYS A 224 -41.73 21.94 22.79
C LYS A 224 -40.33 21.93 22.16
N TYR A 225 -39.70 23.09 22.19
CA TYR A 225 -38.31 23.31 21.81
C TYR A 225 -37.51 23.58 23.08
N ILE A 226 -36.26 23.13 23.12
CA ILE A 226 -35.35 23.32 24.24
C ILE A 226 -34.07 23.95 23.68
N LEU A 227 -33.79 25.19 24.06
CA LEU A 227 -32.52 25.86 23.77
C LEU A 227 -31.57 25.55 24.92
N PHE A 228 -30.52 24.78 24.65
CA PHE A 228 -29.33 24.68 25.48
C PHE A 228 -28.34 25.76 25.06
N TYR A 229 -27.59 26.32 26.02
CA TYR A 229 -26.53 27.29 25.73
C TYR A 229 -25.49 27.30 26.84
N LYS A 230 -24.24 27.61 26.50
CA LYS A 230 -23.22 27.93 27.50
C LYS A 230 -23.26 29.42 27.82
N LYS A 231 -22.94 29.73 29.08
CA LYS A 231 -22.98 31.08 29.65
C LYS A 231 -21.70 31.28 30.45
N ASP A 232 -21.08 32.45 30.32
CA ASP A 232 -20.11 32.90 31.30
C ASP A 232 -20.91 33.47 32.49
N ASP A 233 -20.89 32.76 33.62
CA ASP A 233 -21.63 33.09 34.84
C ASP A 233 -20.74 33.72 35.91
N ASN A 234 -19.53 34.17 35.53
CA ASN A 234 -18.45 34.65 36.41
C ASN A 234 -17.94 33.62 37.44
N SER A 235 -18.34 32.33 37.36
CA SER A 235 -17.80 31.28 38.24
C SER A 235 -16.36 30.86 37.88
N ARG A 236 -15.79 31.43 36.81
CA ARG A 236 -14.53 31.03 36.14
C ARG A 236 -14.55 29.63 35.51
N VAL A 237 -15.67 28.93 35.55
CA VAL A 237 -15.85 27.58 35.02
C VAL A 237 -17.05 27.60 34.06
N PRO A 238 -16.88 27.28 32.76
CA PRO A 238 -18.00 27.33 31.82
C PRO A 238 -19.10 26.31 32.20
N ASN A 239 -20.36 26.77 32.16
CA ASN A 239 -21.53 25.98 32.54
C ASN A 239 -22.65 26.09 31.48
N ILE A 240 -23.37 24.98 31.27
CA ILE A 240 -24.50 24.89 30.35
C ILE A 240 -25.84 25.09 31.08
N TYR A 241 -26.72 25.87 30.46
CA TYR A 241 -28.08 26.16 30.89
C TYR A 241 -29.07 25.78 29.79
N TYR A 242 -30.36 25.70 30.11
CA TYR A 242 -31.42 25.54 29.11
C TYR A 242 -32.68 26.35 29.40
N ARG A 243 -33.45 26.60 28.33
CA ARG A 243 -34.80 27.19 28.36
C ARG A 243 -35.73 26.44 27.42
N THR A 244 -37.03 26.46 27.72
CA THR A 244 -38.06 25.82 26.88
C THR A 244 -38.90 26.85 26.13
N GLY A 245 -39.34 26.53 24.91
CA GLY A 245 -40.11 27.41 24.03
C GLY A 245 -41.15 26.65 23.20
N LYS A 246 -42.04 27.40 22.53
CA LYS A 246 -43.09 26.84 21.64
C LYS A 246 -42.69 26.82 20.15
N THR A 247 -41.65 27.57 19.79
CA THR A 247 -41.12 27.71 18.41
C THR A 247 -39.59 27.69 18.46
N PRO A 248 -38.89 27.26 17.39
CA PRO A 248 -37.43 27.24 17.39
C PRO A 248 -36.82 28.65 17.41
N GLU A 249 -37.55 29.69 16.97
CA GLU A 249 -37.15 31.09 17.09
C GLU A 249 -37.39 31.69 18.50
N GLY A 250 -37.93 30.90 19.43
CA GLY A 250 -38.00 31.25 20.84
C GLY A 250 -39.37 31.61 21.40
N SER A 251 -39.46 32.80 22.00
CA SER A 251 -40.22 33.04 23.25
C SER A 251 -39.78 32.06 24.37
N TRP A 252 -38.47 32.01 24.60
CA TRP A 252 -37.84 31.14 25.59
C TRP A 252 -38.28 31.49 27.03
N GLY A 253 -38.73 30.47 27.76
CA GLY A 253 -39.20 30.58 29.13
C GLY A 253 -38.07 30.77 30.17
N LYS A 254 -38.38 30.39 31.42
CA LYS A 254 -37.45 30.54 32.55
C LYS A 254 -36.18 29.70 32.36
N GLU A 255 -35.04 30.29 32.71
CA GLU A 255 -33.73 29.63 32.77
C GLU A 255 -33.76 28.44 33.75
N SER A 256 -33.17 27.33 33.32
CA SER A 256 -32.92 26.14 34.13
C SER A 256 -31.45 25.75 34.02
N GLY A 257 -30.80 25.48 35.15
CA GLY A 257 -29.36 25.19 35.21
C GLY A 257 -28.67 25.93 36.36
N PRO A 258 -27.33 25.84 36.46
CA PRO A 258 -26.45 25.11 35.54
C PRO A 258 -26.69 23.60 35.60
N ILE A 259 -26.49 22.90 34.48
CA ILE A 259 -26.57 21.43 34.44
C ILE A 259 -25.41 20.87 35.28
N ARG A 260 -25.70 20.01 36.25
CA ARG A 260 -24.69 19.37 37.13
C ARG A 260 -24.67 17.86 36.89
N PRO A 261 -23.50 17.18 36.98
CA PRO A 261 -22.23 17.67 37.50
C PRO A 261 -21.25 18.09 36.39
N SER A 262 -21.65 19.02 35.51
CA SER A 262 -20.72 19.70 34.61
C SER A 262 -19.64 20.45 35.42
N THR A 263 -18.40 20.39 34.91
CA THR A 263 -17.19 20.91 35.55
C THR A 263 -16.28 21.59 34.52
N GLY A 264 -16.84 22.55 33.76
CA GLY A 264 -16.10 23.28 32.74
C GLY A 264 -16.36 22.77 31.33
N ASP A 265 -17.64 22.61 30.98
CA ASP A 265 -18.07 22.07 29.69
C ASP A 265 -18.75 23.16 28.84
N GLU A 266 -18.44 23.23 27.54
CA GLU A 266 -19.09 24.11 26.56
C GLU A 266 -19.59 23.33 25.33
N GLY A 267 -20.01 24.02 24.27
CA GLY A 267 -20.48 23.35 23.04
C GLY A 267 -21.58 22.30 23.22
N PRO A 268 -22.74 22.60 23.84
CA PRO A 268 -23.78 21.62 24.10
C PRO A 268 -24.36 21.06 22.80
N SER A 269 -24.51 19.74 22.72
CA SER A 269 -25.06 19.02 21.57
C SER A 269 -25.95 17.88 22.05
N VAL A 270 -27.25 17.88 21.75
CA VAL A 270 -28.23 17.08 22.52
C VAL A 270 -29.19 16.30 21.65
N LEU A 271 -29.29 14.98 21.87
CA LEU A 271 -30.34 14.13 21.27
C LEU A 271 -31.06 13.27 22.32
N LYS A 272 -32.00 12.44 21.86
CA LYS A 272 -32.67 11.44 22.71
C LYS A 272 -32.31 10.01 22.32
N ILE A 273 -31.67 9.29 23.25
CA ILE A 273 -31.36 7.87 23.11
C ILE A 273 -32.36 7.08 23.97
N GLY A 274 -33.37 6.50 23.33
CA GLY A 274 -34.57 6.00 24.01
C GLY A 274 -35.25 7.10 24.85
N ASP A 275 -35.42 6.84 26.15
CA ASP A 275 -36.04 7.79 27.10
C ASP A 275 -35.06 8.83 27.68
N TRP A 276 -33.76 8.73 27.39
CA TRP A 276 -32.73 9.63 27.91
C TRP A 276 -32.48 10.80 26.97
N TYR A 277 -32.40 12.01 27.52
CA TYR A 277 -31.67 13.11 26.90
C TYR A 277 -30.19 12.86 27.13
N CYS A 278 -29.40 12.84 26.05
CA CYS A 278 -27.96 12.66 26.09
C CYS A 278 -27.31 13.92 25.49
N MET A 279 -26.51 14.60 26.30
CA MET A 279 -25.83 15.85 25.97
C MET A 279 -24.32 15.60 25.91
N PHE A 280 -23.77 15.89 24.74
CA PHE A 280 -22.36 15.88 24.40
C PHE A 280 -21.83 17.33 24.50
N THR A 281 -20.58 17.48 24.92
CA THR A 281 -19.98 18.77 25.27
C THR A 281 -18.48 18.77 24.98
N ASP A 282 -17.91 19.95 24.80
CA ASP A 282 -16.45 20.16 24.73
C ASP A 282 -15.88 20.30 26.16
N PRO A 283 -15.05 19.37 26.66
CA PRO A 283 -14.53 19.39 28.03
C PRO A 283 -13.28 20.27 28.12
N PHE A 284 -13.48 21.58 28.38
CA PHE A 284 -12.44 22.61 28.29
C PHE A 284 -11.21 22.37 29.17
N GLU A 285 -11.39 21.79 30.38
CA GLU A 285 -10.30 21.56 31.36
C GLU A 285 -10.14 20.09 31.80
N SER A 286 -10.81 19.12 31.17
CA SER A 286 -10.78 17.71 31.63
C SER A 286 -9.96 16.78 30.74
N ASP A 287 -9.16 15.91 31.36
CA ASP A 287 -8.49 14.80 30.68
C ASP A 287 -9.48 13.73 30.16
N ASN A 288 -10.64 13.61 30.80
CA ASN A 288 -11.68 12.64 30.45
C ASN A 288 -12.80 13.29 29.61
N ALA A 289 -13.34 12.52 28.68
CA ALA A 289 -14.56 12.89 27.96
C ALA A 289 -15.80 12.35 28.68
N TYR A 290 -16.90 13.11 28.64
CA TYR A 290 -18.14 12.73 29.31
C TYR A 290 -19.38 13.01 28.44
N VAL A 291 -20.38 12.14 28.59
CA VAL A 291 -21.76 12.41 28.16
C VAL A 291 -22.63 12.64 29.39
N PHE A 292 -23.46 13.67 29.35
CA PHE A 292 -24.42 13.98 30.40
C PHE A 292 -25.79 13.41 30.03
N VAL A 293 -26.37 12.60 30.91
CA VAL A 293 -27.64 11.90 30.65
C VAL A 293 -28.71 12.23 31.68
N SER A 294 -29.94 12.48 31.23
CA SER A 294 -31.10 12.71 32.10
C SER A 294 -32.38 12.13 31.51
N LYS A 295 -33.33 11.68 32.34
CA LYS A 295 -34.69 11.33 31.87
C LYS A 295 -35.67 12.50 31.91
N ASN A 296 -35.34 13.58 32.63
CA ASN A 296 -36.31 14.63 32.98
C ASN A 296 -35.78 16.07 32.91
N LEU A 297 -34.55 16.26 32.39
CA LEU A 297 -33.84 17.54 32.29
C LEU A 297 -33.46 18.19 33.63
N LYS A 298 -33.69 17.51 34.77
CA LYS A 298 -33.36 18.00 36.12
C LYS A 298 -32.28 17.14 36.74
N ASP A 299 -32.51 15.83 36.78
CA ASP A 299 -31.62 14.86 37.38
C ASP A 299 -30.66 14.37 36.28
N TRP A 300 -29.49 14.99 36.23
CA TRP A 300 -28.45 14.70 35.25
C TRP A 300 -27.35 13.85 35.89
N GLN A 301 -26.86 12.86 35.15
CA GLN A 301 -25.74 12.00 35.51
C GLN A 301 -24.62 12.19 34.49
N ARG A 302 -23.38 12.14 34.95
CA ARG A 302 -22.20 12.14 34.06
C ARG A 302 -21.75 10.70 33.84
N LYS A 303 -21.53 10.32 32.58
CA LYS A 303 -21.01 9.01 32.15
C LYS A 303 -19.73 9.23 31.34
N VAL A 304 -18.74 8.37 31.50
CA VAL A 304 -17.52 8.40 30.69
C VAL A 304 -17.88 8.03 29.25
N THR A 305 -17.25 8.69 28.29
CA THR A 305 -17.26 8.29 26.88
C THR A 305 -15.83 8.15 26.38
N ASP A 306 -15.61 7.31 25.38
CA ASP A 306 -14.28 6.96 24.84
C ASP A 306 -13.71 7.99 23.85
N LEU A 307 -14.56 8.83 23.25
CA LEU A 307 -14.15 9.88 22.32
C LEU A 307 -14.04 11.25 23.00
N LYS A 308 -12.83 11.83 23.00
CA LYS A 308 -12.63 13.24 23.40
C LYS A 308 -13.08 14.20 22.30
N MET A 309 -14.39 14.45 22.31
CA MET A 309 -15.09 15.39 21.45
C MET A 309 -14.65 16.83 21.72
N SER A 310 -14.10 17.51 20.72
CA SER A 310 -14.22 18.97 20.65
C SER A 310 -15.54 19.36 19.97
N HIS A 311 -16.03 20.57 20.23
CA HIS A 311 -17.38 21.03 19.90
C HIS A 311 -17.85 20.65 18.48
N GLY A 312 -19.06 20.09 18.39
CA GLY A 312 -19.78 19.85 17.15
C GLY A 312 -21.12 19.14 17.39
N THR A 313 -21.72 18.62 16.32
CA THR A 313 -23.14 18.24 16.29
C THR A 313 -23.37 16.74 16.26
N VAL A 314 -24.30 16.28 17.11
CA VAL A 314 -24.80 14.91 17.11
C VAL A 314 -26.13 14.80 16.35
N LEU A 315 -26.27 13.78 15.50
CA LEU A 315 -27.51 13.49 14.77
C LEU A 315 -27.79 12.00 14.68
N GLU A 316 -29.07 11.64 14.65
CA GLU A 316 -29.48 10.27 14.32
C GLU A 316 -29.44 10.08 12.79
N ILE A 317 -28.89 8.96 12.34
CA ILE A 317 -28.79 8.57 10.93
C ILE A 317 -29.47 7.22 10.69
N SER A 318 -29.84 6.95 9.44
CA SER A 318 -30.39 5.64 9.06
C SER A 318 -29.36 4.52 9.23
N LYS A 319 -29.85 3.30 9.47
CA LYS A 319 -29.02 2.09 9.49
C LYS A 319 -28.28 1.88 8.17
N GLU A 320 -28.89 2.25 7.06
CA GLU A 320 -28.33 2.17 5.71
C GLU A 320 -27.13 3.11 5.56
N THR A 321 -27.24 4.35 6.04
CA THR A 321 -26.11 5.29 6.09
C THR A 321 -25.03 4.80 7.05
N ALA A 322 -25.39 4.32 8.25
CA ALA A 322 -24.41 3.80 9.22
C ALA A 322 -23.62 2.61 8.67
N VAL A 323 -24.30 1.63 8.05
CA VAL A 323 -23.65 0.48 7.39
C VAL A 323 -22.79 0.92 6.21
N ARG A 324 -23.22 1.92 5.43
CA ARG A 324 -22.43 2.45 4.30
C ARG A 324 -21.17 3.16 4.79
N LEU A 325 -21.27 3.96 5.86
CA LEU A 325 -20.11 4.60 6.50
C LEU A 325 -19.17 3.59 7.13
N LEU A 326 -19.67 2.53 7.77
CA LEU A 326 -18.84 1.44 8.30
C LEU A 326 -18.13 0.66 7.20
N LYS A 327 -18.80 0.37 6.08
CA LYS A 327 -18.16 -0.26 4.90
C LYS A 327 -17.07 0.63 4.32
N GLN A 328 -17.37 1.92 4.13
CA GLN A 328 -16.38 2.88 3.64
C GLN A 328 -15.22 3.03 4.63
N ASP A 329 -15.49 3.03 5.94
CA ASP A 329 -14.46 3.10 6.96
C ASP A 329 -13.61 1.84 7.03
N SER A 330 -14.16 0.64 6.80
CA SER A 330 -13.35 -0.58 6.61
C SER A 330 -12.48 -0.49 5.36
N ILE A 331 -13.05 -0.06 4.23
CA ILE A 331 -12.33 0.20 2.97
C ILE A 331 -11.26 1.27 3.17
N MET A 332 -11.50 2.31 3.98
CA MET A 332 -10.57 3.40 4.23
C MET A 332 -9.53 3.06 5.29
N HIS A 333 -9.82 2.26 6.32
CA HIS A 333 -8.80 1.67 7.18
C HIS A 333 -7.84 0.80 6.33
N HIS A 334 -8.36 0.03 5.38
CA HIS A 334 -7.52 -0.69 4.40
C HIS A 334 -6.76 0.28 3.47
N HIS A 335 -7.41 1.32 2.92
CA HIS A 335 -6.78 2.30 2.02
C HIS A 335 -5.95 3.40 2.69
N THR A 336 -5.88 3.48 4.01
CA THR A 336 -5.10 4.54 4.69
C THR A 336 -3.99 4.05 5.60
N ASN A 337 -3.97 2.75 5.89
CA ASN A 337 -2.71 2.00 5.89
C ASN A 337 -1.98 2.05 4.52
N LEU A 338 -2.66 2.48 3.44
CA LEU A 338 -2.08 2.75 2.11
C LEU A 338 -1.84 4.24 1.79
N LYS A 339 -2.16 5.19 2.70
CA LYS A 339 -1.99 6.66 2.47
C LYS A 339 -1.13 7.42 3.47
N GLU A 340 -0.74 6.85 4.61
CA GLU A 340 0.49 7.28 5.32
C GLU A 340 1.76 6.74 4.61
N ASN A 341 1.71 6.70 3.27
CA ASN A 341 2.69 6.09 2.38
C ASN A 341 3.88 7.02 2.07
N ILE A 342 4.27 7.80 3.08
CA ILE A 342 5.66 8.17 3.36
C ILE A 342 6.06 7.29 4.55
N GLN A 343 5.99 5.96 4.46
CA GLN A 343 6.91 5.13 3.68
C GLN A 343 6.26 3.77 3.33
N ARG A 344 6.17 3.43 2.03
CA ARG A 344 6.30 2.08 1.38
C ARG A 344 6.27 2.23 -0.15
N LYS A 345 7.20 3.01 -0.72
CA LYS A 345 7.47 2.92 -2.17
C LYS A 345 8.10 1.56 -2.47
N ASN A 346 7.77 0.93 -3.60
CA ASN A 346 8.65 -0.02 -4.26
C ASN A 346 9.72 0.80 -5.03
N PRO A 347 11.00 0.86 -4.60
CA PRO A 347 12.05 1.60 -5.31
C PRO A 347 12.75 0.74 -6.39
N PHE A 348 12.26 -0.47 -6.63
CA PHE A 348 12.82 -1.47 -7.55
C PHE A 348 11.92 -1.74 -8.75
N GLY A 349 10.64 -1.38 -8.70
CA GLY A 349 9.72 -1.53 -9.84
C GLY A 349 9.48 -2.98 -10.25
N HIS A 350 9.47 -3.23 -11.56
CA HIS A 350 9.18 -4.53 -12.18
C HIS A 350 10.49 -5.16 -12.69
N ALA A 351 11.14 -5.93 -11.81
CA ALA A 351 12.28 -6.77 -12.19
C ALA A 351 11.84 -7.90 -13.15
N LEU A 352 12.78 -8.48 -13.89
CA LEU A 352 12.47 -9.51 -14.90
C LEU A 352 11.84 -10.77 -14.30
N VAL A 353 12.40 -11.27 -13.20
CA VAL A 353 11.92 -12.48 -12.50
C VAL A 353 11.70 -12.18 -11.01
N PRO A 354 10.77 -12.90 -10.34
CA PRO A 354 10.56 -12.81 -8.90
C PRO A 354 11.66 -13.56 -8.11
N ASP A 355 12.90 -13.13 -8.28
CA ASP A 355 14.03 -13.48 -7.42
C ASP A 355 15.15 -12.43 -7.54
N MET A 356 16.16 -12.56 -6.69
CA MET A 356 17.42 -11.82 -6.82
C MET A 356 18.34 -12.55 -7.81
N ILE A 357 18.45 -12.00 -9.02
CA ILE A 357 19.36 -12.50 -10.06
C ILE A 357 20.22 -11.38 -10.66
N ALA A 358 21.39 -11.75 -11.16
CA ALA A 358 22.32 -10.86 -11.85
C ALA A 358 23.13 -11.62 -12.90
N ASP A 359 23.96 -10.90 -13.67
CA ASP A 359 24.91 -11.50 -14.61
C ASP A 359 24.17 -12.41 -15.62
N ALA A 360 23.01 -11.92 -16.10
CA ALA A 360 21.98 -12.71 -16.75
C ALA A 360 22.18 -12.84 -18.28
N SER A 361 22.23 -14.09 -18.73
CA SER A 361 22.20 -14.50 -20.14
C SER A 361 20.81 -14.91 -20.57
N ILE A 362 20.21 -14.10 -21.44
CA ILE A 362 18.84 -14.25 -21.95
C ILE A 362 18.88 -14.56 -23.45
N GLN A 363 18.05 -15.50 -23.88
CA GLN A 363 17.86 -15.83 -25.30
C GLN A 363 16.49 -16.51 -25.51
N GLU A 364 16.01 -16.52 -26.75
CA GLU A 364 14.87 -17.35 -27.13
C GLU A 364 15.36 -18.62 -27.85
N ILE A 365 14.82 -19.78 -27.45
CA ILE A 365 15.06 -21.09 -28.08
C ILE A 365 13.68 -21.73 -28.33
N ASN A 366 13.37 -22.00 -29.59
CA ASN A 366 12.14 -22.71 -30.00
C ASN A 366 10.85 -22.13 -29.37
N GLY A 367 10.63 -20.81 -29.47
CA GLY A 367 9.42 -20.17 -28.93
C GLY A 367 9.36 -20.17 -27.40
N THR A 368 10.51 -20.11 -26.73
CA THR A 368 10.63 -20.05 -25.26
C THR A 368 11.81 -19.16 -24.91
N PHE A 369 11.60 -18.16 -24.07
CA PHE A 369 12.69 -17.39 -23.49
C PHE A 369 13.32 -18.17 -22.35
N TYR A 370 14.65 -18.24 -22.34
CA TYR A 370 15.48 -18.81 -21.29
C TYR A 370 16.32 -17.69 -20.65
N CYS A 371 16.41 -17.69 -19.33
CA CYS A 371 17.26 -16.79 -18.55
C CYS A 371 18.14 -17.61 -17.59
N TYR A 372 19.41 -17.73 -17.94
CA TYR A 372 20.46 -18.27 -17.09
C TYR A 372 21.14 -17.11 -16.35
N ALA A 373 21.33 -17.20 -15.03
CA ALA A 373 21.86 -16.08 -14.25
C ALA A 373 22.66 -16.53 -13.02
N THR A 374 23.41 -15.61 -12.43
CA THR A 374 23.84 -15.73 -11.03
C THR A 374 22.63 -15.59 -10.11
N THR A 375 22.37 -16.60 -9.29
CA THR A 375 21.38 -16.53 -8.21
C THR A 375 21.98 -15.78 -7.01
N ASP A 376 21.48 -14.58 -6.75
CA ASP A 376 21.86 -13.68 -5.65
C ASP A 376 21.01 -13.96 -4.39
N GLY A 377 21.08 -13.12 -3.35
CA GLY A 377 20.17 -13.15 -2.20
C GLY A 377 20.51 -14.19 -1.12
N TYR A 378 21.65 -14.87 -1.20
CA TYR A 378 22.10 -15.91 -0.24
C TYR A 378 22.84 -15.38 1.00
N GLY A 379 22.98 -14.05 1.16
CA GLY A 379 23.30 -13.40 2.43
C GLY A 379 24.77 -13.39 2.88
N GLN A 380 25.71 -14.02 2.16
CA GLN A 380 27.14 -14.02 2.51
C GLN A 380 28.05 -13.21 1.56
N GLY A 381 27.46 -12.36 0.72
CA GLY A 381 28.20 -11.64 -0.34
C GLY A 381 28.81 -12.61 -1.35
N LEU A 382 29.95 -12.24 -1.94
CA LEU A 382 30.69 -13.04 -2.94
C LEU A 382 31.34 -14.34 -2.39
N LYS A 383 31.06 -14.73 -1.15
CA LYS A 383 31.49 -16.02 -0.57
C LYS A 383 30.64 -17.19 -1.06
N THR A 384 29.36 -16.95 -1.34
CA THR A 384 28.41 -17.96 -1.83
C THR A 384 27.54 -17.39 -2.95
N SER A 385 26.76 -18.26 -3.59
CA SER A 385 25.67 -17.93 -4.50
C SER A 385 24.50 -18.89 -4.21
N GLY A 386 23.37 -18.71 -4.90
CA GLY A 386 22.42 -19.80 -5.08
C GLY A 386 22.89 -20.84 -6.11
N PRO A 387 22.10 -21.93 -6.29
CA PRO A 387 22.38 -22.97 -7.26
C PRO A 387 22.07 -22.52 -8.71
N PRO A 388 22.59 -23.26 -9.71
CA PRO A 388 22.24 -23.04 -11.12
C PRO A 388 20.79 -23.43 -11.41
N VAL A 389 19.94 -22.43 -11.63
CA VAL A 389 18.55 -22.58 -12.10
C VAL A 389 18.33 -21.80 -13.38
N VAL A 390 17.43 -22.27 -14.24
CA VAL A 390 17.10 -21.59 -15.50
C VAL A 390 15.63 -21.18 -15.47
N TRP A 391 15.41 -19.87 -15.54
CA TRP A 391 14.06 -19.32 -15.64
C TRP A 391 13.58 -19.39 -17.09
N LYS A 392 12.32 -19.74 -17.29
CA LYS A 392 11.70 -19.91 -18.60
C LYS A 392 10.39 -19.15 -18.70
N SER A 393 10.13 -18.56 -19.86
CA SER A 393 8.87 -17.87 -20.16
C SER A 393 8.44 -18.09 -21.61
N LYS A 394 7.13 -18.02 -21.86
CA LYS A 394 6.56 -18.03 -23.22
C LYS A 394 6.29 -16.63 -23.76
N ASP A 395 6.04 -15.66 -22.89
CA ASP A 395 5.60 -14.30 -23.23
C ASP A 395 6.56 -13.20 -22.74
N PHE A 396 7.60 -13.56 -21.98
CA PHE A 396 8.57 -12.68 -21.32
C PHE A 396 8.06 -12.00 -20.02
N VAL A 397 6.84 -12.32 -19.57
CA VAL A 397 6.24 -11.79 -18.33
C VAL A 397 6.14 -12.89 -17.28
N HIS A 398 5.54 -14.03 -17.63
CA HIS A 398 5.34 -15.13 -16.69
C HIS A 398 6.55 -16.06 -16.74
N TRP A 399 7.41 -15.97 -15.72
CA TRP A 399 8.65 -16.74 -15.62
C TRP A 399 8.50 -17.88 -14.61
N SER A 400 9.11 -19.03 -14.90
CA SER A 400 9.14 -20.17 -13.98
C SER A 400 10.44 -20.97 -14.07
N PHE A 401 10.79 -21.70 -13.00
CA PHE A 401 11.83 -22.73 -13.00
C PHE A 401 11.43 -23.91 -12.11
N SER A 402 12.05 -25.07 -12.33
CA SER A 402 11.93 -26.23 -11.44
C SER A 402 13.27 -26.98 -11.39
N GLY A 403 13.80 -27.14 -10.18
CA GLY A 403 15.08 -27.82 -9.95
C GLY A 403 16.31 -27.08 -10.52
N THR A 404 17.39 -27.84 -10.67
CA THR A 404 18.68 -27.38 -11.24
C THR A 404 18.86 -27.92 -12.65
N TYR A 405 19.44 -27.10 -13.54
CA TYR A 405 19.87 -27.59 -14.86
C TYR A 405 21.29 -28.18 -14.84
N PHE A 406 22.06 -28.02 -13.77
CA PHE A 406 23.44 -28.54 -13.67
C PHE A 406 23.65 -29.22 -12.30
N PRO A 407 23.34 -30.52 -12.19
CA PRO A 407 23.37 -31.25 -10.91
C PRO A 407 24.72 -31.23 -10.19
N ALA A 408 25.82 -31.48 -10.89
CA ALA A 408 27.16 -31.54 -10.27
C ALA A 408 27.63 -30.18 -9.70
N ALA A 409 27.08 -29.07 -10.20
CA ALA A 409 27.40 -27.72 -9.75
C ALA A 409 26.56 -27.24 -8.54
N VAL A 410 25.59 -28.04 -8.06
CA VAL A 410 24.83 -27.72 -6.84
C VAL A 410 25.76 -27.66 -5.63
N GLY A 411 25.57 -26.64 -4.79
CA GLY A 411 26.43 -26.38 -3.61
C GLY A 411 27.78 -25.73 -3.94
N GLN A 412 28.14 -25.60 -5.22
CA GLN A 412 29.28 -24.79 -5.66
C GLN A 412 28.88 -23.32 -5.76
N LYS A 413 29.88 -22.43 -5.78
CA LYS A 413 29.65 -21.02 -6.09
C LYS A 413 29.53 -20.85 -7.59
N TYR A 414 28.34 -20.49 -8.07
CA TYR A 414 27.95 -20.49 -9.48
C TYR A 414 27.63 -19.06 -9.94
N TRP A 415 28.41 -18.55 -10.88
CA TRP A 415 28.36 -17.17 -11.37
C TRP A 415 28.34 -17.09 -12.89
N ALA A 416 27.69 -16.05 -13.42
CA ALA A 416 27.80 -15.59 -14.80
C ALA A 416 27.79 -16.72 -15.84
N PRO A 417 26.70 -17.51 -15.92
CA PRO A 417 26.52 -18.44 -17.04
C PRO A 417 26.39 -17.65 -18.34
N SER A 418 27.11 -18.11 -19.38
CA SER A 418 26.87 -17.69 -20.75
C SER A 418 25.45 -18.04 -21.20
N LYS A 419 25.08 -17.59 -22.41
CA LYS A 419 24.02 -18.21 -23.19
C LYS A 419 24.28 -19.71 -23.40
N ALA A 420 23.21 -20.48 -23.56
CA ALA A 420 23.26 -21.86 -24.05
C ALA A 420 23.44 -21.85 -25.58
N VAL A 421 24.61 -22.29 -26.04
CA VAL A 421 25.05 -22.25 -27.43
C VAL A 421 24.80 -23.61 -28.08
N ALA A 422 23.94 -23.66 -29.09
CA ALA A 422 23.70 -24.87 -29.87
C ALA A 422 24.88 -25.15 -30.81
N ALA A 423 25.54 -26.30 -30.66
CA ALA A 423 26.64 -26.75 -31.51
C ALA A 423 26.76 -28.28 -31.44
N ASN A 424 27.30 -28.92 -32.49
CA ASN A 424 27.59 -30.36 -32.52
C ASN A 424 26.40 -31.29 -32.13
N GLY A 425 25.15 -30.83 -32.31
CA GLY A 425 23.94 -31.57 -31.93
C GLY A 425 23.54 -31.45 -30.45
N ALA A 426 24.23 -30.61 -29.66
CA ALA A 426 24.01 -30.40 -28.23
C ALA A 426 23.99 -28.89 -27.88
N TYR A 427 23.75 -28.57 -26.61
CA TYR A 427 23.83 -27.24 -26.04
C TYR A 427 25.05 -27.13 -25.11
N TYR A 428 25.85 -26.09 -25.29
CA TYR A 428 27.01 -25.78 -24.46
C TYR A 428 26.78 -24.52 -23.62
N ILE A 429 27.26 -24.50 -22.38
CA ILE A 429 27.19 -23.33 -21.48
C ILE A 429 28.50 -23.17 -20.71
N TYR A 430 28.89 -21.93 -20.41
CA TYR A 430 30.23 -21.57 -19.92
C TYR A 430 30.21 -20.80 -18.58
N PRO A 431 29.64 -21.36 -17.50
CA PRO A 431 29.60 -20.68 -16.21
C PRO A 431 30.96 -20.55 -15.55
N THR A 432 31.05 -19.54 -14.67
CA THR A 432 32.13 -19.40 -13.71
C THR A 432 31.78 -20.16 -12.43
N VAL A 433 32.39 -21.32 -12.21
CA VAL A 433 32.19 -22.14 -11.01
C VAL A 433 33.42 -22.02 -10.10
N ASN A 434 33.19 -21.71 -8.82
CA ASN A 434 34.24 -21.45 -7.82
C ASN A 434 35.30 -20.39 -8.23
N GLY A 435 34.99 -19.54 -9.21
CA GLY A 435 35.89 -18.51 -9.74
C GLY A 435 36.62 -18.86 -11.03
N PHE A 436 36.28 -19.98 -11.68
CA PHE A 436 36.89 -20.43 -12.93
C PHE A 436 35.84 -20.79 -13.98
N ILE A 437 36.08 -20.48 -15.25
CA ILE A 437 35.17 -20.83 -16.36
C ILE A 437 35.27 -22.33 -16.67
N TYR A 438 34.13 -23.01 -16.80
CA TYR A 438 34.03 -24.41 -17.23
C TYR A 438 33.09 -24.56 -18.43
N PRO A 439 33.45 -25.33 -19.48
CA PRO A 439 32.52 -25.75 -20.51
C PRO A 439 31.64 -26.89 -19.97
N ALA A 440 30.33 -26.77 -20.10
CA ALA A 440 29.37 -27.81 -19.78
C ALA A 440 28.44 -28.07 -20.98
N VAL A 441 27.92 -29.30 -21.09
CA VAL A 441 27.14 -29.76 -22.25
C VAL A 441 25.88 -30.52 -21.81
N ALA A 442 24.80 -30.38 -22.58
CA ALA A 442 23.53 -31.11 -22.44
C ALA A 442 22.83 -31.31 -23.80
N ASP A 443 21.94 -32.31 -23.89
CA ASP A 443 21.11 -32.53 -25.08
C ASP A 443 19.93 -31.53 -25.19
N SER A 444 19.66 -30.78 -24.12
CA SER A 444 18.56 -29.80 -24.01
C SER A 444 19.03 -28.53 -23.30
N PRO A 445 18.49 -27.34 -23.63
CA PRO A 445 18.74 -26.11 -22.87
C PRO A 445 18.22 -26.19 -21.42
N ASP A 446 17.32 -27.14 -21.11
CA ASP A 446 16.87 -27.44 -19.75
C ASP A 446 17.90 -28.23 -18.92
N GLY A 447 18.97 -28.74 -19.56
CA GLY A 447 19.88 -29.72 -18.96
C GLY A 447 19.32 -31.15 -18.99
N PRO A 448 19.82 -32.06 -18.12
CA PRO A 448 20.87 -31.84 -17.13
C PRO A 448 22.26 -31.69 -17.78
N PHE A 449 22.87 -30.52 -17.59
CA PHE A 449 24.24 -30.23 -17.99
C PHE A 449 25.25 -30.99 -17.12
N LYS A 450 26.35 -31.36 -17.76
CA LYS A 450 27.54 -32.01 -17.18
C LYS A 450 28.79 -31.29 -17.67
N LEU A 451 29.90 -31.37 -16.95
CA LEU A 451 31.18 -30.90 -17.46
C LEU A 451 31.51 -31.57 -18.81
N ALA A 452 31.79 -30.76 -19.83
CA ALA A 452 31.96 -31.22 -21.21
C ALA A 452 33.32 -31.90 -21.47
N LYS A 453 34.21 -31.89 -20.48
CA LYS A 453 35.47 -32.64 -20.45
C LYS A 453 35.85 -32.97 -19.00
N GLY A 454 36.60 -34.06 -18.81
CA GLY A 454 37.02 -34.52 -17.49
C GLY A 454 35.93 -35.25 -16.71
N ILE A 455 36.07 -35.31 -15.38
CA ILE A 455 35.09 -35.91 -14.47
C ILE A 455 34.05 -34.86 -14.11
N ASP A 456 32.76 -35.22 -14.13
CA ASP A 456 31.63 -34.34 -13.79
C ASP A 456 31.54 -34.10 -12.27
N SER A 457 32.51 -33.37 -11.74
CA SER A 457 32.62 -32.99 -10.34
C SER A 457 33.47 -31.72 -10.18
N PHE A 458 33.27 -31.00 -9.08
CA PHE A 458 34.00 -29.76 -8.78
C PHE A 458 34.86 -29.92 -7.52
N SER A 459 35.98 -29.19 -7.53
CA SER A 459 36.88 -29.01 -6.37
C SER A 459 36.75 -27.58 -5.85
N ALA A 460 37.05 -27.38 -4.56
CA ALA A 460 37.13 -26.06 -3.93
C ALA A 460 38.29 -25.20 -4.46
N THR A 461 39.30 -25.81 -5.10
CA THR A 461 40.33 -25.10 -5.87
C THR A 461 39.85 -24.92 -7.31
N PHE A 462 40.18 -25.86 -8.19
CA PHE A 462 39.69 -25.97 -9.57
C PHE A 462 39.86 -27.43 -10.03
N THR A 463 39.30 -27.79 -11.19
CA THR A 463 39.59 -29.07 -11.85
C THR A 463 40.21 -28.86 -13.24
N PRO A 464 40.91 -29.86 -13.82
CA PRO A 464 41.41 -29.80 -15.19
C PRO A 464 40.32 -29.64 -16.27
N ALA A 465 39.03 -29.69 -15.89
CA ALA A 465 37.91 -29.42 -16.78
C ALA A 465 37.73 -27.93 -17.13
N THR A 466 38.49 -27.02 -16.52
CA THR A 466 38.45 -25.57 -16.82
C THR A 466 38.62 -25.26 -18.31
N LEU A 467 37.89 -24.26 -18.82
CA LEU A 467 37.95 -23.84 -20.22
C LEU A 467 39.34 -23.32 -20.58
N LEU A 468 39.84 -22.40 -19.74
CA LEU A 468 41.14 -21.76 -19.87
C LEU A 468 42.24 -22.66 -19.28
N PRO A 469 43.44 -22.76 -19.90
CA PRO A 469 44.52 -23.58 -19.38
C PRO A 469 45.19 -22.94 -18.17
N SER A 470 45.36 -23.70 -17.08
CA SER A 470 46.16 -23.25 -15.94
C SER A 470 47.66 -23.31 -16.26
N LYS A 471 48.42 -22.31 -15.78
CA LYS A 471 49.89 -22.29 -15.83
C LYS A 471 50.55 -22.53 -14.46
N ASN A 472 49.76 -22.70 -13.40
CA ASN A 472 50.26 -22.85 -12.02
C ASN A 472 49.21 -23.54 -11.10
N ASN A 473 49.54 -23.71 -9.82
CA ASN A 473 48.69 -24.39 -8.85
C ASN A 473 47.52 -23.53 -8.31
N LYS A 474 47.34 -22.29 -8.80
CA LYS A 474 46.23 -21.38 -8.43
C LYS A 474 45.05 -21.44 -9.40
N GLY A 475 45.20 -22.12 -10.54
CA GLY A 475 44.18 -22.20 -11.59
C GLY A 475 44.33 -21.11 -12.66
N PRO A 476 43.52 -21.15 -13.74
CA PRO A 476 43.53 -20.13 -14.79
C PRO A 476 42.87 -18.82 -14.32
N GLU A 477 43.33 -17.68 -14.84
CA GLU A 477 42.68 -16.38 -14.57
C GLU A 477 41.62 -16.07 -15.64
N GLY A 478 40.34 -16.02 -15.23
CA GLY A 478 39.24 -15.57 -16.06
C GLY A 478 37.86 -15.95 -15.51
N ILE A 479 36.90 -15.03 -15.65
CA ILE A 479 35.48 -15.19 -15.32
C ILE A 479 34.63 -14.60 -16.46
N ASP A 480 33.31 -14.74 -16.38
CA ASP A 480 32.32 -14.08 -17.26
C ASP A 480 32.55 -14.40 -18.74
N ALA A 481 32.32 -15.65 -19.13
CA ALA A 481 32.48 -16.09 -20.52
C ALA A 481 31.26 -15.73 -21.37
N GLU A 482 31.50 -15.02 -22.46
CA GLU A 482 30.53 -14.77 -23.54
C GLU A 482 31.00 -15.52 -24.79
N VAL A 483 30.11 -16.25 -25.45
CA VAL A 483 30.44 -17.10 -26.59
C VAL A 483 29.62 -16.72 -27.81
N PHE A 484 30.31 -16.56 -28.93
CA PHE A 484 29.74 -16.18 -30.22
C PHE A 484 30.20 -17.16 -31.29
N ILE A 485 29.30 -17.56 -32.19
CA ILE A 485 29.64 -18.32 -33.39
C ILE A 485 29.38 -17.42 -34.59
N ASP A 486 30.40 -17.20 -35.42
CA ASP A 486 30.26 -16.37 -36.63
C ASP A 486 29.67 -17.16 -37.80
N ASP A 487 29.33 -16.47 -38.89
CA ASP A 487 28.64 -17.05 -40.06
C ASP A 487 29.46 -18.15 -40.77
N ASP A 488 30.79 -18.22 -40.55
CA ASP A 488 31.69 -19.28 -41.05
C ASP A 488 31.77 -20.51 -40.11
N GLY A 489 30.97 -20.51 -39.05
CA GLY A 489 30.95 -21.53 -38.01
C GLY A 489 32.19 -21.56 -37.12
N GLN A 490 33.03 -20.51 -37.11
CA GLN A 490 34.10 -20.36 -36.13
C GLN A 490 33.52 -19.84 -34.81
N PRO A 491 33.64 -20.60 -33.70
CA PRO A 491 33.28 -20.09 -32.39
C PRO A 491 34.40 -19.23 -31.80
N TYR A 492 34.02 -18.24 -31.01
CA TYR A 492 34.88 -17.30 -30.29
C TYR A 492 34.41 -17.23 -28.83
N VAL A 493 35.34 -16.99 -27.91
CA VAL A 493 35.02 -16.71 -26.51
C VAL A 493 35.68 -15.42 -26.06
N PHE A 494 34.90 -14.60 -25.35
CA PHE A 494 35.30 -13.34 -24.72
C PHE A 494 35.18 -13.52 -23.21
N TRP A 495 36.09 -12.93 -22.44
CA TRP A 495 36.02 -13.01 -20.97
C TRP A 495 36.56 -11.74 -20.28
N GLN A 496 36.48 -11.75 -18.95
CA GLN A 496 36.95 -10.69 -18.06
C GLN A 496 38.26 -10.03 -18.50
N ARG A 497 38.42 -8.73 -18.23
CA ARG A 497 39.57 -7.88 -18.60
C ARG A 497 39.80 -7.70 -20.10
N ARG A 498 38.75 -7.93 -20.91
CA ARG A 498 38.72 -7.74 -22.36
C ARG A 498 39.55 -8.75 -23.14
N PHE A 499 39.71 -9.95 -22.61
CA PHE A 499 40.37 -11.02 -23.36
C PHE A 499 39.40 -11.66 -24.36
N ALA A 500 39.95 -12.08 -25.50
CA ALA A 500 39.23 -12.82 -26.52
C ALA A 500 40.14 -13.88 -27.16
N ALA A 501 39.55 -14.99 -27.58
CA ALA A 501 40.22 -16.05 -28.32
C ALA A 501 39.22 -16.73 -29.28
N LYS A 502 39.76 -17.41 -30.30
CA LYS A 502 39.02 -18.46 -30.99
C LYS A 502 38.78 -19.61 -30.00
N LEU A 503 37.56 -20.12 -30.01
CA LEU A 503 37.22 -21.39 -29.37
C LEU A 503 37.46 -22.51 -30.39
N ASP A 504 37.84 -23.70 -29.93
CA ASP A 504 37.88 -24.87 -30.79
C ASP A 504 36.47 -25.26 -31.24
N ARG A 505 36.32 -25.84 -32.44
CA ARG A 505 35.01 -26.35 -32.93
C ARG A 505 34.45 -27.51 -32.09
N ASN A 506 35.26 -28.10 -31.19
CA ASN A 506 34.81 -29.04 -30.17
C ASN A 506 34.06 -28.37 -28.99
N MET A 507 34.05 -27.03 -28.93
CA MET A 507 33.38 -26.19 -27.93
C MET A 507 33.91 -26.31 -26.49
N VAL A 508 35.05 -26.97 -26.24
CA VAL A 508 35.56 -27.28 -24.88
C VAL A 508 36.98 -26.77 -24.57
N ALA A 509 37.67 -26.17 -25.53
CA ALA A 509 38.99 -25.57 -25.36
C ALA A 509 39.16 -24.31 -26.24
N ILE A 510 40.13 -23.47 -25.90
CA ILE A 510 40.50 -22.27 -26.68
C ILE A 510 41.77 -22.48 -27.48
N ASP A 511 41.87 -21.84 -28.64
CA ASP A 511 43.14 -21.67 -29.34
C ASP A 511 44.00 -20.66 -28.57
N THR A 512 44.93 -21.20 -27.78
CA THR A 512 45.84 -20.41 -26.94
C THR A 512 46.78 -19.49 -27.74
N ALA A 513 47.02 -19.75 -29.03
CA ALA A 513 47.82 -18.88 -29.89
C ALA A 513 47.01 -17.67 -30.41
N SER A 514 45.69 -17.76 -30.41
CA SER A 514 44.79 -16.66 -30.80
C SER A 514 44.52 -15.63 -29.69
N VAL A 515 44.93 -15.88 -28.44
CA VAL A 515 44.55 -15.06 -27.29
C VAL A 515 45.03 -13.61 -27.44
N ILE A 516 44.10 -12.67 -27.47
CA ILE A 516 44.37 -11.22 -27.47
C ILE A 516 43.68 -10.55 -26.28
N GLN A 517 44.15 -9.34 -25.97
CA GLN A 517 43.40 -8.38 -25.15
C GLN A 517 42.89 -7.25 -26.04
N ILE A 518 41.57 -7.08 -26.12
CA ILE A 518 40.93 -6.07 -26.97
C ILE A 518 41.29 -4.66 -26.47
N ILE A 519 41.89 -3.86 -27.35
CA ILE A 519 42.26 -2.48 -27.08
C ILE A 519 40.99 -1.62 -27.14
N THR A 520 40.55 -1.11 -25.99
CA THR A 520 39.36 -0.25 -25.88
C THR A 520 39.71 1.22 -25.65
N LYS A 521 38.80 2.14 -26.04
CA LYS A 521 38.85 3.58 -25.73
C LYS A 521 38.97 3.82 -24.22
N ARG A 522 38.13 3.17 -23.42
CA ARG A 522 38.09 3.34 -21.95
C ARG A 522 38.88 2.26 -21.23
N LYS A 523 39.78 2.67 -20.34
CA LYS A 523 40.68 1.81 -19.54
C LYS A 523 40.09 1.51 -18.16
N GLY A 524 40.80 0.74 -17.35
CA GLY A 524 40.37 0.28 -16.01
C GLY A 524 39.90 -1.17 -15.99
N TYR A 525 39.49 -1.67 -14.82
CA TYR A 525 38.90 -3.00 -14.68
C TYR A 525 37.61 -3.11 -15.51
N SER A 526 37.35 -4.32 -16.02
CA SER A 526 36.21 -4.64 -16.88
C SER A 526 35.97 -6.15 -16.79
N GLU A 527 34.71 -6.54 -16.80
CA GLU A 527 34.18 -7.89 -16.71
C GLU A 527 32.93 -7.98 -17.62
N GLY A 528 32.07 -8.99 -17.47
CA GLY A 528 30.78 -9.09 -18.18
C GLY A 528 30.79 -8.69 -19.66
N PRO A 529 31.66 -9.25 -20.50
CA PRO A 529 31.64 -8.94 -21.93
C PRO A 529 30.30 -9.36 -22.54
N VAL A 530 29.80 -8.57 -23.48
CA VAL A 530 28.63 -8.93 -24.30
C VAL A 530 29.01 -8.76 -25.75
N PHE A 531 28.72 -9.76 -26.58
CA PHE A 531 29.15 -9.77 -27.96
C PHE A 531 28.03 -10.23 -28.89
N PHE A 532 27.77 -9.45 -29.95
CA PHE A 532 26.81 -9.83 -30.98
C PHE A 532 27.17 -9.24 -32.35
N LYS A 533 26.59 -9.82 -33.39
CA LYS A 533 26.65 -9.32 -34.76
C LYS A 533 25.27 -8.81 -35.19
N ARG A 534 25.21 -7.66 -35.85
CA ARG A 534 23.98 -7.11 -36.45
C ARG A 534 24.34 -6.44 -37.77
N LYS A 535 23.66 -6.82 -38.86
CA LYS A 535 23.82 -6.24 -40.22
C LYS A 535 25.29 -6.11 -40.67
N GLY A 536 26.09 -7.15 -40.42
CA GLY A 536 27.52 -7.21 -40.77
C GLY A 536 28.47 -6.47 -39.82
N ILE A 537 27.97 -5.80 -38.78
CA ILE A 537 28.77 -5.12 -37.77
C ILE A 537 28.85 -6.00 -36.51
N TYR A 538 30.06 -6.18 -35.99
CA TYR A 538 30.35 -6.81 -34.71
C TYR A 538 30.35 -5.76 -33.59
N TYR A 539 29.68 -6.05 -32.48
CA TYR A 539 29.57 -5.17 -31.32
C TYR A 539 30.22 -5.85 -30.12
N TYR A 540 31.24 -5.21 -29.55
CA TYR A 540 31.88 -5.64 -28.31
C TYR A 540 31.54 -4.65 -27.20
N LEU A 541 30.65 -5.05 -26.30
CA LEU A 541 30.22 -4.32 -25.12
C LEU A 541 31.05 -4.81 -23.93
N TYR A 542 31.54 -3.86 -23.12
CA TYR A 542 32.42 -4.15 -21.99
C TYR A 542 32.11 -3.24 -20.81
N THR A 543 32.24 -3.79 -19.60
CA THR A 543 31.84 -3.07 -18.39
C THR A 543 32.91 -2.13 -17.88
N LEU A 544 32.50 -1.14 -17.09
CA LEU A 544 33.36 -0.23 -16.35
C LEU A 544 32.82 -0.04 -14.93
N GLY A 545 33.71 0.20 -13.98
CA GLY A 545 33.34 0.51 -12.60
C GLY A 545 32.88 -0.72 -11.82
N GLY A 546 31.79 -0.57 -11.07
CA GLY A 546 31.24 -1.57 -10.16
C GLY A 546 30.32 -0.94 -9.11
N ASP A 547 29.49 -1.73 -8.44
CA ASP A 547 28.45 -1.26 -7.50
C ASP A 547 27.57 -0.15 -8.15
N GLU A 548 27.19 0.91 -7.46
CA GLU A 548 26.39 2.02 -8.01
C GLU A 548 27.10 2.82 -9.13
N LYS A 549 28.37 2.51 -9.42
CA LYS A 549 29.18 3.13 -10.48
C LYS A 549 29.40 2.20 -11.67
N TYR A 550 28.64 1.10 -11.76
CA TYR A 550 28.65 0.22 -12.93
C TYR A 550 28.18 0.97 -14.19
N GLN A 551 28.86 0.73 -15.32
CA GLN A 551 28.51 1.25 -16.65
C GLN A 551 28.80 0.20 -17.73
N TYR A 552 28.16 0.31 -18.89
CA TYR A 552 28.60 -0.35 -20.13
C TYR A 552 29.12 0.67 -21.14
N ALA A 553 30.27 0.36 -21.72
CA ALA A 553 30.80 0.98 -22.92
C ALA A 553 30.83 -0.03 -24.09
N TYR A 554 31.00 0.43 -25.33
CA TYR A 554 31.10 -0.47 -26.48
C TYR A 554 32.04 0.01 -27.58
N GLY A 555 32.47 -0.92 -28.44
CA GLY A 555 33.12 -0.66 -29.71
C GLY A 555 32.50 -1.50 -30.84
N MET A 556 32.75 -1.08 -32.09
CA MET A 556 32.24 -1.71 -33.31
C MET A 556 33.40 -2.21 -34.18
N SER A 557 33.29 -3.39 -34.78
CA SER A 557 34.18 -3.82 -35.86
C SER A 557 33.37 -4.16 -37.10
N ARG A 558 33.89 -3.80 -38.27
CA ARG A 558 33.40 -4.24 -39.58
C ARG A 558 34.35 -5.26 -40.23
N THR A 559 35.36 -5.73 -39.50
CA THR A 559 36.45 -6.60 -40.01
C THR A 559 36.40 -7.99 -39.41
N SER A 560 36.39 -8.14 -38.07
CA SER A 560 36.35 -9.45 -37.43
C SER A 560 35.81 -9.39 -35.99
N PRO A 561 35.42 -10.53 -35.40
CA PRO A 561 35.05 -10.60 -33.98
C PRO A 561 36.17 -10.20 -33.00
N MET A 562 37.42 -10.23 -33.44
CA MET A 562 38.60 -9.92 -32.64
C MET A 562 39.16 -8.53 -32.95
N GLY A 563 38.44 -7.73 -33.76
CA GLY A 563 38.78 -6.35 -34.11
C GLY A 563 39.49 -6.21 -35.47
N PRO A 564 40.14 -5.06 -35.73
CA PRO A 564 40.21 -3.88 -34.85
C PRO A 564 38.82 -3.29 -34.57
N PHE A 565 38.67 -2.64 -33.41
CA PHE A 565 37.43 -1.97 -33.01
C PHE A 565 37.55 -0.46 -33.12
N GLU A 566 36.53 0.15 -33.73
CA GLU A 566 36.27 1.58 -33.76
C GLU A 566 35.37 1.93 -32.56
N PHE A 567 35.59 3.10 -31.95
CA PHE A 567 34.84 3.55 -30.78
C PHE A 567 34.21 4.91 -31.09
N PRO A 568 32.87 5.04 -31.07
CA PRO A 568 32.22 6.32 -31.32
C PRO A 568 32.50 7.32 -30.18
N ASP A 569 32.11 8.58 -30.36
CA ASP A 569 32.26 9.58 -29.30
C ASP A 569 31.38 9.25 -28.09
N ASN A 570 30.11 8.95 -28.33
CA ASN A 570 29.14 8.48 -27.34
C ASN A 570 29.20 6.94 -27.20
N ASP A 571 30.30 6.45 -26.63
CA ASP A 571 30.55 5.00 -26.44
C ASP A 571 29.98 4.42 -25.13
N ILE A 572 29.38 5.23 -24.24
CA ILE A 572 28.67 4.75 -23.04
C ILE A 572 27.20 4.54 -23.37
N ILE A 573 26.70 3.32 -23.17
CA ILE A 573 25.32 2.95 -23.49
C ILE A 573 24.43 2.78 -22.25
N ALA A 574 25.00 2.52 -21.09
CA ALA A 574 24.27 2.40 -19.82
C ALA A 574 25.10 2.95 -18.66
N THR A 575 24.47 3.75 -17.79
CA THR A 575 25.09 4.33 -16.59
C THR A 575 24.01 4.76 -15.59
N THR A 576 24.39 5.00 -14.34
CA THR A 576 23.49 5.45 -13.26
C THR A 576 22.66 6.67 -13.67
N HIS A 577 21.34 6.53 -13.59
CA HIS A 577 20.36 7.57 -13.88
C HIS A 577 19.73 8.04 -12.57
N TYR A 578 20.28 9.10 -11.98
CA TYR A 578 19.90 9.59 -10.65
C TYR A 578 18.41 9.94 -10.52
N GLU A 579 17.84 10.67 -11.48
CA GLU A 579 16.44 11.13 -11.45
C GLU A 579 15.42 9.98 -11.49
N ARG A 580 15.72 8.92 -12.24
CA ARG A 580 14.92 7.69 -12.31
C ARG A 580 15.30 6.67 -11.22
N HIS A 581 16.26 7.02 -10.37
CA HIS A 581 16.82 6.15 -9.34
C HIS A 581 17.25 4.77 -9.87
N VAL A 582 17.97 4.71 -11.00
CA VAL A 582 18.61 3.47 -11.51
C VAL A 582 20.11 3.56 -11.26
N PHE A 583 20.68 2.65 -10.46
CA PHE A 583 22.06 2.70 -10.01
C PHE A 583 22.85 1.47 -10.44
N GLY A 584 24.01 1.71 -11.06
CA GLY A 584 24.92 0.67 -11.52
C GLY A 584 24.30 -0.34 -12.49
N PRO A 585 23.75 0.10 -13.65
CA PRO A 585 23.27 -0.81 -14.69
C PRO A 585 24.44 -1.61 -15.26
N GLY A 586 24.59 -2.84 -14.79
CA GLY A 586 25.79 -3.65 -14.98
C GLY A 586 25.57 -4.96 -15.70
N HIS A 587 26.47 -5.91 -15.47
CA HIS A 587 26.54 -7.19 -16.17
C HIS A 587 25.17 -7.83 -16.42
N GLY A 588 24.91 -8.11 -17.69
CA GLY A 588 23.77 -8.83 -18.22
C GLY A 588 24.07 -9.21 -19.66
N CYS A 589 23.12 -9.02 -20.58
CA CYS A 589 23.32 -9.40 -21.99
C CYS A 589 22.54 -8.53 -22.97
N VAL A 590 22.83 -8.72 -24.25
CA VAL A 590 22.00 -8.25 -25.37
C VAL A 590 21.37 -9.46 -26.07
N PHE A 591 20.08 -9.37 -26.38
CA PHE A 591 19.36 -10.37 -27.17
C PHE A 591 18.37 -9.70 -28.12
N ASN A 592 17.88 -10.43 -29.11
CA ASN A 592 16.77 -10.02 -29.97
C ASN A 592 15.69 -11.09 -30.00
N VAL A 593 14.45 -10.71 -30.34
CA VAL A 593 13.40 -11.68 -30.66
C VAL A 593 13.72 -12.28 -32.04
N PRO A 594 13.86 -13.62 -32.19
CA PRO A 594 14.24 -14.25 -33.45
C PRO A 594 13.33 -13.86 -34.62
N GLY A 595 13.92 -13.72 -35.81
CA GLY A 595 13.20 -13.24 -37.00
C GLY A 595 12.88 -11.73 -36.99
N THR A 596 13.27 -10.98 -35.95
CA THR A 596 13.06 -9.53 -35.86
C THR A 596 14.38 -8.77 -35.64
N ASP A 597 14.36 -7.48 -35.97
CA ASP A 597 15.43 -6.51 -35.66
C ASP A 597 15.18 -5.79 -34.30
N ASN A 598 14.33 -6.36 -33.43
CA ASN A 598 14.02 -5.83 -32.11
C ASN A 598 15.03 -6.33 -31.07
N TYR A 599 15.96 -5.47 -30.67
CA TYR A 599 16.97 -5.79 -29.67
C TYR A 599 16.62 -5.25 -28.28
N TYR A 600 17.12 -5.94 -27.27
CA TYR A 600 16.91 -5.66 -25.86
C TYR A 600 18.23 -5.77 -25.10
N PHE A 601 18.41 -4.89 -24.12
CA PHE A 601 19.54 -4.90 -23.19
C PHE A 601 19.04 -5.26 -21.80
N ALA A 602 19.56 -6.36 -21.28
CA ALA A 602 19.33 -6.83 -19.92
C ALA A 602 20.52 -6.47 -19.05
N TYR A 603 20.26 -5.99 -17.83
CA TYR A 603 21.30 -5.53 -16.90
C TYR A 603 20.92 -5.80 -15.45
N LEU A 604 21.92 -6.11 -14.62
CA LEU A 604 21.76 -6.05 -13.17
C LEU A 604 21.66 -4.59 -12.69
N GLU A 605 20.96 -4.37 -11.58
CA GLU A 605 20.92 -3.11 -10.85
C GLU A 605 21.39 -3.32 -9.40
N PHE A 606 21.97 -2.29 -8.80
CA PHE A 606 22.60 -2.36 -7.46
C PHE A 606 21.68 -2.90 -6.34
N GLY A 607 20.36 -2.76 -6.48
CA GLY A 607 19.36 -3.41 -5.64
C GLY A 607 19.50 -3.07 -4.15
N ARG A 608 19.72 -4.10 -3.33
CA ARG A 608 19.85 -4.03 -1.86
C ARG A 608 21.31 -4.13 -1.40
N ARG A 609 22.27 -3.64 -2.20
CA ARG A 609 23.73 -3.72 -1.99
C ARG A 609 24.29 -5.15 -2.06
N SER A 610 25.54 -5.28 -2.52
CA SER A 610 26.26 -6.56 -2.60
C SER A 610 25.50 -7.56 -3.48
N THR A 611 25.59 -8.87 -3.20
CA THR A 611 24.84 -9.94 -3.90
C THR A 611 23.36 -9.98 -3.51
N ASN A 612 22.66 -8.86 -3.68
CA ASN A 612 21.20 -8.72 -3.53
C ASN A 612 20.62 -7.86 -4.69
N ARG A 613 21.12 -8.13 -5.89
CA ARG A 613 20.79 -7.45 -7.15
C ARG A 613 19.50 -8.01 -7.75
N GLN A 614 18.93 -7.29 -8.71
CA GLN A 614 17.89 -7.80 -9.62
C GLN A 614 18.20 -7.39 -11.05
N THR A 615 17.66 -8.14 -12.01
CA THR A 615 17.86 -7.90 -13.44
C THR A 615 16.65 -7.20 -14.05
N TYR A 616 16.92 -6.23 -14.93
CA TYR A 616 15.94 -5.43 -15.66
C TYR A 616 16.23 -5.49 -17.15
N VAL A 617 15.24 -5.18 -17.98
CA VAL A 617 15.35 -5.23 -19.44
C VAL A 617 14.72 -3.98 -20.02
N ASN A 618 15.43 -3.31 -20.93
CA ASN A 618 14.89 -2.24 -21.77
C ASN A 618 15.25 -2.48 -23.24
N LYS A 619 14.66 -1.73 -24.17
CA LYS A 619 15.00 -1.80 -25.60
C LYS A 619 16.43 -1.31 -25.85
N LEU A 620 17.12 -1.98 -26.76
CA LEU A 620 18.39 -1.53 -27.31
C LEU A 620 18.15 -1.07 -28.75
N GLU A 621 18.47 0.19 -29.03
CA GLU A 621 18.20 0.81 -30.32
C GLU A 621 19.50 1.25 -30.99
N PHE A 622 19.44 1.43 -32.31
CA PHE A 622 20.58 1.79 -33.14
C PHE A 622 20.23 2.98 -34.03
N ASN A 623 21.20 3.85 -34.29
CA ASN A 623 21.13 4.86 -35.35
C ASN A 623 21.41 4.21 -36.72
N ASP A 624 21.14 4.95 -37.80
CA ASP A 624 21.26 4.45 -39.18
C ASP A 624 22.70 4.05 -39.58
N ASP A 625 23.72 4.66 -38.96
CA ASP A 625 25.14 4.33 -39.16
C ASP A 625 25.59 3.04 -38.45
N GLY A 626 24.68 2.43 -37.69
CA GLY A 626 24.90 1.25 -36.86
C GLY A 626 25.37 1.55 -35.44
N THR A 627 25.56 2.79 -35.03
CA THR A 627 25.89 3.10 -33.63
C THR A 627 24.71 2.79 -32.69
N ILE A 628 25.00 2.29 -31.49
CA ILE A 628 24.02 2.07 -30.43
C ILE A 628 23.58 3.41 -29.83
N ARG A 629 22.26 3.59 -29.64
CA ARG A 629 21.69 4.69 -28.85
C ARG A 629 21.84 4.37 -27.36
N PRO A 630 22.24 5.33 -26.49
CA PRO A 630 22.22 5.12 -25.05
C PRO A 630 20.84 4.63 -24.58
N VAL A 631 20.83 3.59 -23.75
CA VAL A 631 19.62 2.88 -23.34
C VAL A 631 18.78 3.78 -22.45
N ASP A 632 17.48 3.85 -22.75
CA ASP A 632 16.50 4.60 -21.96
C ASP A 632 16.12 3.80 -20.69
N LEU A 633 17.01 3.84 -19.69
CA LEU A 633 16.94 2.98 -18.51
C LEU A 633 15.68 3.22 -17.67
N THR A 634 14.90 2.17 -17.43
CA THR A 634 13.72 2.19 -16.55
C THR A 634 13.56 0.89 -15.78
N LEU A 635 12.96 0.97 -14.58
CA LEU A 635 12.58 -0.21 -13.79
C LEU A 635 11.14 -0.67 -14.07
N SER A 636 10.64 -0.43 -15.28
CA SER A 636 9.25 -0.72 -15.67
C SER A 636 9.08 -2.03 -16.46
N GLY A 637 10.17 -2.73 -16.76
CA GLY A 637 10.18 -3.90 -17.64
C GLY A 637 9.88 -3.55 -19.10
N THR A 638 9.71 -4.59 -19.94
CA THR A 638 9.36 -4.45 -21.37
C THR A 638 7.89 -4.76 -21.68
N GLY A 639 7.14 -5.30 -20.72
CA GLY A 639 5.89 -6.01 -20.98
C GLY A 639 6.13 -7.31 -21.77
N ALA A 640 5.05 -7.87 -22.31
CA ALA A 640 5.09 -9.11 -23.07
C ALA A 640 5.72 -8.92 -24.46
N LEU A 641 6.60 -9.85 -24.85
CA LEU A 641 7.26 -9.89 -26.16
C LEU A 641 6.57 -10.86 -27.13
N HIS A 642 5.84 -11.84 -26.61
CA HIS A 642 4.90 -12.70 -27.36
C HIS A 642 3.51 -12.65 -26.71
N PRO A 643 2.42 -13.06 -27.39
CA PRO A 643 1.08 -13.07 -26.80
C PRO A 643 0.99 -13.89 -25.50
N ALA A 644 0.48 -13.28 -24.44
CA ALA A 644 0.31 -13.93 -23.13
C ALA A 644 -0.85 -14.96 -23.13
N PRO A 645 -0.82 -15.96 -22.24
CA PRO A 645 -1.93 -16.88 -22.02
C PRO A 645 -3.24 -16.15 -21.67
N SER A 646 -4.37 -16.66 -22.14
CA SER A 646 -5.68 -15.99 -22.03
C SER A 646 -6.45 -16.28 -20.73
N GLU A 647 -5.77 -16.62 -19.64
CA GLU A 647 -6.44 -16.89 -18.36
C GLU A 647 -6.55 -15.60 -17.53
N LYS A 648 -7.74 -15.35 -16.98
CA LYS A 648 -8.02 -14.13 -16.24
C LYS A 648 -7.70 -14.33 -14.76
N GLU A 649 -6.79 -13.52 -14.23
CA GLU A 649 -6.50 -13.40 -12.80
C GLU A 649 -7.68 -12.78 -12.01
N ILE A 650 -7.80 -13.12 -10.73
CA ILE A 650 -8.83 -12.68 -9.80
C ILE A 650 -8.24 -11.59 -8.90
N ASP A 651 -8.81 -10.39 -8.99
CA ASP A 651 -8.40 -9.24 -8.18
C ASP A 651 -8.49 -9.55 -6.66
N VAL A 652 -7.36 -9.46 -5.96
CA VAL A 652 -7.31 -9.46 -4.49
C VAL A 652 -7.63 -8.06 -4.00
N VAL A 653 -8.67 -7.89 -3.18
CA VAL A 653 -9.10 -6.54 -2.72
C VAL A 653 -8.46 -6.13 -1.39
N ASN A 654 -7.90 -7.09 -0.65
CA ASN A 654 -7.17 -6.85 0.59
C ASN A 654 -6.25 -8.03 0.91
N SER A 655 -5.16 -7.78 1.64
CA SER A 655 -4.31 -8.83 2.20
C SER A 655 -4.02 -8.61 3.68
N THR A 656 -3.74 -9.68 4.40
CA THR A 656 -3.45 -9.65 5.84
C THR A 656 -2.41 -10.73 6.16
N THR A 657 -1.45 -10.44 7.03
CA THR A 657 -0.36 -11.37 7.35
C THR A 657 -0.23 -11.58 8.85
N SER A 658 0.46 -12.65 9.25
CA SER A 658 0.87 -12.91 10.63
C SER A 658 1.74 -11.79 11.20
N SER A 659 2.65 -11.27 10.38
CA SER A 659 3.58 -10.19 10.71
C SER A 659 4.08 -9.48 9.46
N VAL A 660 4.80 -8.38 9.66
CA VAL A 660 5.51 -7.65 8.61
C VAL A 660 6.88 -7.25 9.13
N ARG A 661 7.92 -7.46 8.33
CA ARG A 661 9.28 -7.02 8.63
C ARG A 661 9.39 -5.50 8.63
N SER A 662 10.15 -4.96 9.58
CA SER A 662 10.52 -3.54 9.60
C SER A 662 11.30 -3.14 8.34
N ASP A 663 11.06 -1.92 7.89
CA ASP A 663 11.69 -1.32 6.71
C ASP A 663 13.24 -1.31 6.82
N MET A 664 13.92 -1.59 5.70
CA MET A 664 15.37 -1.76 5.62
C MET A 664 16.02 -0.59 4.87
N ILE A 665 16.77 0.26 5.58
CA ILE A 665 17.58 1.33 4.99
C ILE A 665 18.82 0.72 4.33
N ILE A 666 18.92 0.84 3.00
CA ILE A 666 20.00 0.23 2.21
C ILE A 666 21.20 1.16 2.22
N GLN A 667 22.34 0.64 2.66
CA GLN A 667 23.59 1.39 2.69
C GLN A 667 24.23 1.46 1.29
N PRO A 668 24.87 2.58 0.93
CA PRO A 668 25.67 2.66 -0.29
C PRO A 668 26.97 1.82 -0.20
N MET A 669 27.67 1.72 -1.33
CA MET A 669 28.99 1.12 -1.49
C MET A 669 30.00 2.11 -2.07
N LYS A 670 29.67 2.71 -3.23
CA LYS A 670 30.54 3.62 -4.00
C LYS A 670 29.85 4.93 -4.39
N ASP A 671 28.58 5.14 -4.03
CA ASP A 671 27.88 6.40 -4.31
C ASP A 671 27.16 6.96 -3.07
N SER A 672 27.68 8.04 -2.52
CA SER A 672 27.07 8.71 -1.36
C SER A 672 25.70 9.32 -1.65
N LEU A 673 25.35 9.54 -2.92
CA LEU A 673 24.03 10.03 -3.34
C LEU A 673 22.98 8.91 -3.39
N PHE A 674 23.38 7.63 -3.33
CA PHE A 674 22.43 6.52 -3.23
C PHE A 674 21.69 6.60 -1.87
N LYS A 675 20.36 6.62 -1.95
CA LYS A 675 19.41 6.58 -0.83
C LYS A 675 18.21 5.74 -1.23
N ARG A 676 18.02 4.59 -0.60
CA ARG A 676 16.82 3.74 -0.73
C ARG A 676 16.47 3.09 0.60
N THR A 677 15.18 2.84 0.78
CA THR A 677 14.62 1.98 1.82
C THR A 677 13.80 0.90 1.13
N GLU A 678 14.03 -0.37 1.47
CA GLU A 678 13.11 -1.45 1.10
C GLU A 678 12.08 -1.62 2.21
N SER A 679 10.80 -1.57 1.83
CA SER A 679 9.67 -1.85 2.72
C SER A 679 9.08 -3.23 2.40
N PHE A 680 8.25 -3.79 3.28
CA PHE A 680 7.80 -5.19 3.17
C PHE A 680 6.27 -5.36 3.26
N SER A 681 5.51 -4.52 2.55
CA SER A 681 4.05 -4.51 2.63
C SER A 681 3.41 -5.87 2.32
N PRO A 682 2.34 -6.30 3.02
CA PRO A 682 1.50 -7.42 2.58
C PRO A 682 0.90 -7.24 1.17
N TRP A 683 0.76 -5.98 0.72
CA TRP A 683 0.29 -5.66 -0.62
C TRP A 683 1.33 -5.92 -1.71
N PHE A 684 2.62 -5.97 -1.35
CA PHE A 684 3.75 -6.28 -2.24
C PHE A 684 3.83 -7.76 -2.65
N ALA A 685 2.75 -8.52 -2.51
CA ALA A 685 2.58 -9.84 -3.12
C ALA A 685 1.47 -9.82 -4.19
N PHE A 686 0.88 -8.65 -4.45
CA PHE A 686 -0.27 -8.45 -5.34
C PHE A 686 -0.15 -7.13 -6.11
N ASP A 687 1.06 -6.57 -6.25
CA ASP A 687 1.30 -5.33 -7.01
C ASP A 687 1.91 -5.56 -8.40
N HIS A 688 2.00 -6.83 -8.83
CA HIS A 688 2.45 -7.28 -10.16
C HIS A 688 3.85 -6.73 -10.51
N ALA A 689 4.71 -6.62 -9.50
CA ALA A 689 5.99 -5.98 -9.53
C ALA A 689 7.04 -6.82 -8.78
N ASN A 690 7.70 -7.73 -9.51
CA ASN A 690 8.80 -8.58 -9.05
C ASN A 690 9.94 -7.87 -8.27
N GLY A 691 10.00 -6.53 -8.26
CA GLY A 691 10.90 -5.75 -7.40
C GLY A 691 10.41 -5.54 -5.97
N SER A 692 9.11 -5.60 -5.70
CA SER A 692 8.48 -5.56 -4.37
C SER A 692 8.33 -6.96 -3.78
N ARG A 693 8.25 -7.06 -2.44
CA ARG A 693 7.95 -8.33 -1.74
C ARG A 693 7.36 -8.10 -0.36
N TRP A 694 6.45 -8.96 0.06
CA TRP A 694 6.18 -9.16 1.49
C TRP A 694 7.30 -9.98 2.13
N MET A 695 7.67 -9.62 3.36
CA MET A 695 8.52 -10.42 4.24
C MET A 695 7.92 -10.43 5.65
N ALA A 696 7.84 -11.59 6.27
CA ALA A 696 7.52 -11.73 7.68
C ALA A 696 8.63 -11.14 8.58
N ALA A 697 8.24 -10.75 9.78
CA ALA A 697 9.18 -10.38 10.84
C ALA A 697 10.15 -11.54 11.14
N ALA A 698 11.35 -11.23 11.63
CA ALA A 698 12.41 -12.25 11.77
C ALA A 698 12.07 -13.31 12.83
N GLU A 699 11.37 -12.87 13.87
CA GLU A 699 10.89 -13.59 15.04
C GLU A 699 9.61 -14.41 14.80
N ASP A 700 8.89 -14.17 13.70
CA ASP A 700 7.63 -14.87 13.39
C ASP A 700 7.91 -16.34 13.06
N SER A 701 7.52 -17.25 13.96
CA SER A 701 7.78 -18.69 13.84
C SER A 701 6.77 -19.44 12.98
N VAL A 702 5.57 -18.88 12.72
CA VAL A 702 4.49 -19.54 11.96
C VAL A 702 3.89 -18.55 10.94
N PRO A 703 4.70 -18.07 9.99
CA PRO A 703 4.31 -16.99 9.09
C PRO A 703 3.20 -17.40 8.12
N TRP A 704 2.23 -16.51 7.94
CA TRP A 704 1.14 -16.70 6.99
C TRP A 704 0.70 -15.40 6.32
N MET A 705 0.11 -15.54 5.13
CA MET A 705 -0.55 -14.48 4.38
C MET A 705 -1.95 -14.94 3.96
N ILE A 706 -2.93 -14.06 4.11
CA ILE A 706 -4.31 -14.19 3.62
C ILE A 706 -4.51 -13.21 2.46
N ALA A 707 -5.10 -13.70 1.38
CA ALA A 707 -5.72 -12.89 0.32
C ALA A 707 -7.24 -12.88 0.52
N ASP A 708 -7.89 -11.72 0.47
CA ASP A 708 -9.35 -11.55 0.39
C ASP A 708 -9.73 -11.14 -1.03
N LEU A 709 -10.53 -11.97 -1.70
CA LEU A 709 -11.04 -11.76 -3.06
C LEU A 709 -12.30 -10.88 -3.09
N GLY A 710 -12.69 -10.30 -1.95
CA GLY A 710 -13.82 -9.39 -1.74
C GLY A 710 -15.20 -10.04 -1.72
N LYS A 711 -15.35 -11.16 -2.43
CA LYS A 711 -16.57 -11.98 -2.50
C LYS A 711 -16.19 -13.46 -2.63
N SER A 712 -17.11 -14.35 -2.28
CA SER A 712 -16.96 -15.77 -2.62
C SER A 712 -17.15 -15.95 -4.13
N GLN A 713 -16.18 -16.57 -4.79
CA GLN A 713 -16.19 -16.84 -6.24
C GLN A 713 -15.38 -18.11 -6.56
N PRO A 714 -15.51 -18.67 -7.78
CA PRO A 714 -14.70 -19.80 -8.21
C PRO A 714 -13.22 -19.43 -8.24
N VAL A 715 -12.37 -20.36 -7.79
CA VAL A 715 -10.90 -20.27 -7.87
C VAL A 715 -10.40 -21.60 -8.41
N LYS A 716 -9.81 -21.56 -9.59
CA LYS A 716 -9.19 -22.70 -10.27
C LYS A 716 -7.79 -22.97 -9.73
N ARG A 717 -6.96 -21.93 -9.61
CA ARG A 717 -5.51 -22.08 -9.39
C ARG A 717 -4.92 -20.95 -8.54
N SER A 718 -3.83 -21.26 -7.85
CA SER A 718 -3.01 -20.32 -7.09
C SER A 718 -1.54 -20.54 -7.45
N GLU A 719 -0.81 -19.47 -7.78
CA GLU A 719 0.61 -19.48 -8.14
C GLU A 719 1.39 -18.57 -7.18
N VAL A 720 2.23 -19.15 -6.33
CA VAL A 720 2.98 -18.43 -5.28
C VAL A 720 4.46 -18.33 -5.62
N TYR A 721 4.96 -17.10 -5.74
CA TYR A 721 6.36 -16.79 -6.01
C TYR A 721 7.08 -16.41 -4.70
N PHE A 722 7.52 -17.42 -3.96
CA PHE A 722 8.23 -17.20 -2.69
C PHE A 722 9.60 -16.52 -2.87
N VAL A 723 10.05 -15.80 -1.84
CA VAL A 723 11.38 -15.17 -1.81
C VAL A 723 12.48 -16.22 -1.63
N ARG A 724 13.58 -16.10 -2.38
CA ARG A 724 14.66 -17.12 -2.48
C ARG A 724 14.11 -18.53 -2.82
N PRO A 725 13.33 -18.67 -3.91
CA PRO A 725 12.67 -19.92 -4.29
C PRO A 725 13.66 -21.05 -4.59
N THR A 726 14.90 -20.73 -4.97
CA THR A 726 15.97 -21.70 -5.25
C THR A 726 16.48 -22.45 -4.01
N ALA A 727 16.17 -21.97 -2.79
CA ALA A 727 16.39 -22.72 -1.55
C ALA A 727 15.24 -23.69 -1.25
N GLY A 728 14.11 -23.52 -1.94
CA GLY A 728 12.89 -24.28 -1.83
C GLY A 728 12.02 -23.94 -0.63
N HIS A 729 10.74 -24.28 -0.78
CA HIS A 729 9.69 -23.97 0.20
C HIS A 729 8.83 -25.19 0.51
N ALA A 730 8.28 -25.20 1.71
CA ALA A 730 7.21 -26.09 2.14
C ALA A 730 6.11 -25.21 2.75
N TYR A 731 4.85 -25.48 2.43
CA TYR A 731 3.74 -24.64 2.86
C TYR A 731 2.41 -25.40 2.91
N VAL A 732 1.41 -24.77 3.52
CA VAL A 732 0.02 -25.22 3.49
C VAL A 732 -0.82 -24.10 2.90
N LEU A 733 -1.57 -24.40 1.83
CA LEU A 733 -2.60 -23.53 1.29
C LEU A 733 -3.94 -23.93 1.89
N GLU A 734 -4.66 -22.95 2.43
CA GLU A 734 -6.01 -23.10 2.95
C GLU A 734 -6.96 -22.13 2.25
N TYR A 735 -8.25 -22.43 2.26
CA TYR A 735 -9.28 -21.54 1.74
C TYR A 735 -10.48 -21.43 2.67
N SER A 736 -11.21 -20.34 2.55
CA SER A 736 -12.41 -20.06 3.32
C SER A 736 -13.42 -19.22 2.53
N VAL A 737 -14.69 -19.29 2.91
CA VAL A 737 -15.76 -18.41 2.42
C VAL A 737 -16.17 -17.34 3.43
N ASP A 738 -15.81 -17.53 4.71
CA ASP A 738 -16.24 -16.71 5.85
C ASP A 738 -15.07 -16.08 6.64
N GLY A 739 -13.82 -16.47 6.35
CA GLY A 739 -12.60 -16.03 7.04
C GLY A 739 -12.29 -16.77 8.36
N ASN A 740 -13.23 -17.59 8.83
CA ASN A 740 -13.18 -18.25 10.14
C ASN A 740 -12.98 -19.77 10.00
N THR A 741 -13.75 -20.39 9.10
CA THR A 741 -13.71 -21.82 8.81
C THR A 741 -12.75 -22.08 7.66
N TRP A 742 -11.60 -22.68 7.96
CA TRP A 742 -10.54 -22.95 6.97
C TRP A 742 -10.56 -24.40 6.52
N LYS A 743 -10.53 -24.60 5.19
CA LYS A 743 -10.43 -25.90 4.53
C LYS A 743 -9.05 -26.03 3.89
N ASN A 744 -8.52 -27.25 3.83
CA ASN A 744 -7.26 -27.53 3.17
C ASN A 744 -7.41 -27.40 1.64
N GLY A 745 -6.60 -26.53 1.02
CA GLY A 745 -6.48 -26.40 -0.43
C GLY A 745 -5.26 -27.13 -1.00
N GLY A 746 -4.18 -27.23 -0.23
CA GLY A 746 -2.95 -27.94 -0.59
C GLY A 746 -2.02 -28.07 0.62
N THR A 747 -1.27 -29.17 0.72
CA THR A 747 -0.33 -29.42 1.83
C THR A 747 0.99 -29.95 1.29
N HIS A 748 1.99 -29.08 1.26
CA HIS A 748 3.29 -29.33 0.64
C HIS A 748 4.35 -29.44 1.73
N GLN A 749 4.55 -30.65 2.24
CA GLN A 749 5.49 -30.92 3.33
C GLN A 749 6.96 -31.01 2.86
N GLN A 750 7.18 -31.35 1.58
CA GLN A 750 8.50 -31.42 0.99
C GLN A 750 8.98 -30.02 0.60
N VAL A 751 10.24 -29.71 0.91
CA VAL A 751 10.91 -28.49 0.45
C VAL A 751 11.23 -28.63 -1.03
N MET A 752 10.53 -27.87 -1.88
CA MET A 752 10.66 -27.94 -3.35
C MET A 752 11.32 -26.67 -3.90
N ALA A 753 12.43 -26.82 -4.62
CA ALA A 753 13.13 -25.71 -5.28
C ALA A 753 12.51 -25.46 -6.66
N GLN A 754 11.44 -24.66 -6.69
CA GLN A 754 10.71 -24.28 -7.89
C GLN A 754 10.03 -22.91 -7.71
N SER A 755 9.65 -22.27 -8.81
CA SER A 755 8.84 -21.07 -8.80
C SER A 755 8.02 -20.95 -10.10
N PRO A 756 6.73 -20.61 -10.07
CA PRO A 756 5.90 -20.52 -8.86
C PRO A 756 5.74 -21.89 -8.18
N HIS A 757 5.21 -21.91 -6.97
CA HIS A 757 4.52 -23.10 -6.46
C HIS A 757 3.05 -23.01 -6.88
N GLU A 758 2.53 -24.09 -7.47
CA GLU A 758 1.22 -24.13 -8.11
C GLU A 758 0.26 -25.06 -7.36
N ASP A 759 -0.92 -24.54 -7.00
CA ASP A 759 -2.02 -25.29 -6.41
C ASP A 759 -3.22 -25.29 -7.37
N ASN A 760 -3.61 -26.47 -7.87
CA ASN A 760 -4.83 -26.65 -8.65
C ASN A 760 -5.99 -27.04 -7.73
N LEU A 761 -6.99 -26.15 -7.63
CA LEU A 761 -7.98 -26.12 -6.55
C LEU A 761 -9.40 -26.46 -7.03
N ASN A 762 -9.89 -25.78 -8.06
CA ASN A 762 -11.28 -25.87 -8.53
C ASN A 762 -12.34 -25.75 -7.39
N ILE A 763 -12.18 -24.74 -6.55
CA ILE A 763 -12.99 -24.46 -5.35
C ILE A 763 -13.90 -23.23 -5.54
N ASN A 764 -14.80 -22.98 -4.59
CA ASN A 764 -15.34 -21.64 -4.34
C ASN A 764 -14.74 -21.10 -3.03
N ALA A 765 -14.14 -19.91 -3.09
CA ALA A 765 -13.51 -19.25 -1.95
C ALA A 765 -13.74 -17.74 -1.99
N ARG A 766 -13.71 -17.11 -0.81
CA ARG A 766 -13.48 -15.66 -0.66
C ARG A 766 -12.06 -15.38 -0.19
N TYR A 767 -11.52 -16.24 0.66
CA TYR A 767 -10.21 -16.09 1.26
C TYR A 767 -9.32 -17.28 0.89
N LEU A 768 -8.07 -17.01 0.56
CA LEU A 768 -7.00 -18.02 0.53
C LEU A 768 -5.97 -17.66 1.61
N ARG A 769 -5.29 -18.66 2.18
CA ARG A 769 -4.21 -18.48 3.15
C ARG A 769 -3.02 -19.39 2.86
N VAL A 770 -1.87 -18.79 2.60
CA VAL A 770 -0.57 -19.49 2.54
C VAL A 770 0.07 -19.46 3.92
N LYS A 771 0.42 -20.62 4.47
CA LYS A 771 1.21 -20.76 5.71
C LYS A 771 2.57 -21.38 5.37
N ILE A 772 3.66 -20.63 5.54
CA ILE A 772 5.00 -21.10 5.14
C ILE A 772 5.59 -21.94 6.29
N SER A 773 5.77 -23.24 6.08
CA SER A 773 6.34 -24.16 7.07
C SER A 773 7.86 -24.36 6.93
N SER A 774 8.42 -24.13 5.74
CA SER A 774 9.86 -24.10 5.50
C SER A 774 10.21 -23.22 4.30
N GLY A 775 11.48 -22.78 4.23
CA GLY A 775 11.97 -21.80 3.26
C GLY A 775 12.03 -20.37 3.83
N ILE A 776 12.33 -19.40 2.98
CA ILE A 776 12.36 -17.98 3.38
C ILE A 776 10.94 -17.42 3.47
N LYS A 777 10.68 -16.71 4.57
CA LYS A 777 9.37 -16.25 5.02
C LYS A 777 8.95 -14.96 4.29
N GLY A 778 8.67 -15.06 3.00
CA GLY A 778 8.25 -13.93 2.17
C GLY A 778 7.81 -14.36 0.78
N ILE A 779 7.08 -13.47 0.11
CA ILE A 779 6.46 -13.68 -1.20
C ILE A 779 6.75 -12.43 -2.05
N TRP A 780 7.23 -12.63 -3.28
CA TRP A 780 7.36 -11.59 -4.31
C TRP A 780 5.99 -11.34 -4.97
N GLU A 781 5.34 -12.38 -5.47
CA GLU A 781 4.03 -12.30 -6.13
C GLU A 781 3.16 -13.51 -5.77
N TRP A 782 1.84 -13.33 -5.79
CA TRP A 782 0.86 -14.39 -5.60
C TRP A 782 -0.35 -14.18 -6.51
N HIS A 783 -0.36 -14.88 -7.65
CA HIS A 783 -1.43 -14.83 -8.63
C HIS A 783 -2.51 -15.88 -8.33
N ILE A 784 -3.77 -15.53 -8.58
CA ILE A 784 -4.95 -16.35 -8.27
C ILE A 784 -5.91 -16.31 -9.48
N TYR A 785 -6.40 -17.46 -9.93
CA TYR A 785 -7.18 -17.62 -11.18
C TYR A 785 -8.43 -18.50 -11.01
#